data_AF-A0A6D2IXM3-F1
#
_entry.id   AF-A0A6D2IXM3-F1
#
_cell.length_a   1.000
_cell.length_b   1.000
_cell.length_c   1.000
_cell.angle_alpha   90.00
_cell.angle_beta   90.00
_cell.angle_gamma   90.00
#
_symmetry.space_group_name_H-M   'P 1'
#
loop_
_entity.id
_entity.type
_entity.pdbx_description
1 polymer ?
#
loop_
_entity_poly.entity_id
_entity_poly.type
_entity_poly.pdbx_seq_one_letter_code
_entity_poly.pdbx_strand_id
1 'polypeptide(L)'
;MAMRRATGAAIRACASSSSTGYLARQFHASSGDSKKIVGVFYKANEYASKNPNFLGCVENALGIRDWLESKGHEYIVTDDKEGPDCELEKHIPDLHVLISTPFHPAYVTAERIKKAKNLQLLLTAGIGSDHIDLQAAAAAGLTVAEVTGSNVVSVAEDELMRILILMRNFVPGYNQVVNGEWNVAGIAYRAYDLEGKTIGTVGAGRIGKLLLQRLKPFGCNLLYHDRLQMEPNLEKEIGAKYVEDLNEMLPKCDVVVVNTPLTEKTRGMFNSEMIGKMKRGVMIVNNARGAIMDRQAVVEAVESGHIGGYSGDVWDPQPAPKDHPWRYMPNQAMTPHISGTTIDAQLRYAAGTKDMLERYFKGEDFPAANYIVKDGELAPQYSFSTQRLTLLPSLDSLVTSSRMASNTLKDMNSLPVIEKISDCKPSLTKPSAGKMNGKSDDRPLPKPGALSPSDHLSVVETEKPDAEIAVVEVEYIESEKLDNVDDADAVLKSVLAGLDSKDWVSVCDALNNVRRLSIFHKEEMLHMLDKVIPLVVKSLKNPRSAVCKTACMTSADIFSAYNNNITDLLDSLLTQLLLKSSQDKRFVCEAAEKALTAMTKYIAPTLLLPKLQPCLKNRNPRIRAKASLCFSRSVPRLGVEGIKEYGIDKLLQAAASQLSDQLPESREAARTVLLELQTVYEKVHPLTKPETQTLSSSSSLPEEEQIPEAEPITWETFCHSKLSALSAQAVLRATNVVTVTAREGLVTKGPSSSSQL
;
A
#
# COMPACT_ATOMS: atom_id res chain seq x y z
N MET A 1 -64.82 32.15 15.35
CA MET A 1 -65.38 32.02 13.98
C MET A 1 -65.39 33.42 13.41
N ALA A 2 -64.93 33.74 12.21
CA ALA A 2 -64.58 33.00 11.00
C ALA A 2 -64.38 34.17 9.99
N MET A 3 -63.61 34.15 8.92
CA MET A 3 -62.96 33.12 8.13
C MET A 3 -62.22 33.93 7.05
N ARG A 4 -60.98 33.56 6.73
CA ARG A 4 -60.54 33.07 5.41
C ARG A 4 -60.14 34.09 4.33
N ARG A 5 -58.98 33.72 3.76
CA ARG A 5 -58.54 33.84 2.35
C ARG A 5 -57.70 35.06 1.98
N ALA A 6 -56.45 34.98 2.40
CA ALA A 6 -55.31 35.34 1.57
C ALA A 6 -55.15 34.31 0.44
N THR A 7 -55.16 34.77 -0.82
CA THR A 7 -54.61 34.07 -1.98
C THR A 7 -54.24 35.10 -3.06
N GLY A 8 -52.96 35.14 -3.42
CA GLY A 8 -52.49 35.47 -4.77
C GLY A 8 -52.22 36.93 -5.10
N ALA A 9 -51.04 37.46 -4.71
CA ALA A 9 -50.24 38.41 -5.51
C ALA A 9 -49.00 38.88 -4.72
N ALA A 10 -47.92 38.09 -4.72
CA ALA A 10 -46.58 38.56 -4.33
C ALA A 10 -45.50 37.68 -4.98
N ILE A 11 -45.50 37.63 -6.32
CA ILE A 11 -44.38 37.13 -7.13
C ILE A 11 -44.17 38.16 -8.25
N ARG A 12 -43.32 39.16 -7.96
CA ARG A 12 -42.53 39.99 -8.91
C ARG A 12 -42.07 41.27 -8.20
N ALA A 13 -41.01 41.16 -7.38
CA ALA A 13 -40.12 42.27 -7.03
C ALA A 13 -39.05 41.77 -6.05
N CYS A 14 -38.10 40.95 -6.52
CA CYS A 14 -36.79 40.68 -5.89
C CYS A 14 -35.96 39.86 -6.88
N ALA A 15 -35.57 40.47 -8.00
CA ALA A 15 -34.61 39.90 -8.93
C ALA A 15 -33.90 41.05 -9.66
N SER A 16 -32.91 41.65 -9.00
CA SER A 16 -31.84 42.44 -9.66
C SER A 16 -30.81 42.90 -8.64
N SER A 17 -29.85 42.03 -8.34
CA SER A 17 -28.50 42.46 -7.96
C SER A 17 -27.49 41.40 -8.39
N SER A 18 -27.01 41.58 -9.62
CA SER A 18 -25.70 41.19 -10.17
C SER A 18 -24.92 40.08 -9.46
N SER A 19 -25.15 38.83 -9.87
CA SER A 19 -24.13 37.79 -9.78
C SER A 19 -23.13 38.01 -10.92
N THR A 20 -21.91 38.42 -10.59
CA THR A 20 -20.76 38.29 -11.48
C THR A 20 -20.57 36.79 -11.76
N GLY A 21 -20.94 36.36 -12.96
CA GLY A 21 -20.85 34.98 -13.38
C GLY A 21 -19.40 34.50 -13.41
N TYR A 22 -19.01 33.71 -12.42
CA TYR A 22 -17.99 32.70 -12.63
C TYR A 22 -18.64 31.61 -13.48
N LEU A 23 -18.30 31.56 -14.77
CA LEU A 23 -18.61 30.45 -15.65
C LEU A 23 -18.17 29.16 -14.96
N ALA A 24 -19.11 28.26 -14.68
CA ALA A 24 -18.81 26.91 -14.22
C ALA A 24 -17.85 26.29 -15.26
N ARG A 25 -16.60 26.05 -14.85
CA ARG A 25 -15.58 25.41 -15.71
C ARG A 25 -16.05 23.97 -15.92
N GLN A 26 -16.43 23.62 -17.14
CA GLN A 26 -16.83 22.24 -17.46
C GLN A 26 -15.67 21.29 -17.18
N PHE A 27 -15.95 20.24 -16.41
CA PHE A 27 -14.99 19.23 -15.99
C PHE A 27 -14.62 18.23 -17.10
N HIS A 28 -15.27 18.33 -18.27
CA HIS A 28 -15.06 17.43 -19.40
C HIS A 28 -14.32 18.16 -20.51
N ALA A 29 -13.17 17.60 -20.90
CA ALA A 29 -12.46 18.02 -22.09
C ALA A 29 -13.28 17.68 -23.35
N SER A 30 -13.34 18.61 -24.30
CA SER A 30 -13.55 18.26 -25.70
C SER A 30 -12.46 17.26 -26.10
N SER A 31 -12.86 16.08 -26.59
CA SER A 31 -11.91 15.09 -27.11
C SER A 31 -11.25 15.65 -28.37
N GLY A 32 -10.05 16.22 -28.25
CA GLY A 32 -9.28 16.73 -29.39
C GLY A 32 -8.31 17.87 -29.08
N ASP A 33 -8.47 18.59 -27.98
CA ASP A 33 -7.64 19.78 -27.70
C ASP A 33 -6.38 19.44 -26.90
N SER A 34 -5.22 19.91 -27.39
CA SER A 34 -3.94 19.85 -26.66
C SER A 34 -4.06 20.52 -25.29
N LYS A 35 -3.38 19.94 -24.28
CA LYS A 35 -3.38 20.43 -22.90
C LYS A 35 -1.96 20.78 -22.51
N LYS A 36 -1.84 21.82 -21.68
CA LYS A 36 -0.57 22.25 -21.07
C LYS A 36 -0.50 21.74 -19.64
N ILE A 37 0.41 20.82 -19.39
CA ILE A 37 0.66 20.22 -18.08
C ILE A 37 1.97 20.78 -17.56
N VAL A 38 1.98 21.22 -16.30
CA VAL A 38 3.18 21.69 -15.60
C VAL A 38 3.47 20.77 -14.43
N GLY A 39 4.66 20.18 -14.38
CA GLY A 39 5.16 19.39 -13.27
C GLY A 39 6.18 20.17 -12.45
N VAL A 40 5.95 20.29 -11.14
CA VAL A 40 6.90 20.89 -10.19
C VAL A 40 7.50 19.81 -9.29
N PHE A 41 8.80 19.57 -9.46
CA PHE A 41 9.57 18.55 -8.75
C PHE A 41 10.92 19.12 -8.31
N TYR A 42 11.61 18.47 -7.39
CA TYR A 42 12.98 18.85 -7.05
C TYR A 42 13.97 18.28 -8.09
N LYS A 43 15.13 18.93 -8.26
CA LYS A 43 16.24 18.40 -9.07
C LYS A 43 16.93 17.26 -8.35
N ALA A 44 17.12 16.13 -9.03
CA ALA A 44 17.94 15.03 -8.53
C ALA A 44 19.38 15.07 -9.06
N ASN A 45 19.66 15.88 -10.09
CA ASN A 45 20.96 16.00 -10.74
C ASN A 45 21.54 14.61 -11.09
N GLU A 46 22.77 14.33 -10.69
CA GLU A 46 23.44 13.04 -10.90
C GLU A 46 22.65 11.83 -10.36
N TYR A 47 21.84 12.00 -9.32
CA TYR A 47 21.12 10.88 -8.69
C TYR A 47 20.02 10.30 -9.59
N ALA A 48 19.44 11.13 -10.48
CA ALA A 48 18.47 10.64 -11.46
C ALA A 48 19.11 9.65 -12.44
N SER A 49 20.36 9.92 -12.84
CA SER A 49 21.10 9.04 -13.75
C SER A 49 21.55 7.74 -13.06
N LYS A 50 21.94 7.84 -11.78
CA LYS A 50 22.33 6.68 -10.96
C LYS A 50 21.15 5.75 -10.66
N ASN A 51 19.93 6.28 -10.60
CA ASN A 51 18.73 5.47 -10.41
C ASN A 51 17.58 5.97 -11.30
N PRO A 52 17.39 5.37 -12.49
CA PRO A 52 16.31 5.74 -13.41
C PRO A 52 14.90 5.56 -12.83
N ASN A 53 14.74 4.75 -11.78
CA ASN A 53 13.45 4.60 -11.08
C ASN A 53 13.17 5.75 -10.09
N PHE A 54 14.08 6.73 -9.98
CA PHE A 54 13.85 7.96 -9.26
C PHE A 54 12.89 8.86 -10.06
N LEU A 55 11.61 8.54 -10.08
CA LEU A 55 10.63 9.19 -10.94
C LEU A 55 10.21 10.60 -10.50
N GLY A 56 10.22 10.91 -9.21
CA GLY A 56 9.71 12.16 -8.63
C GLY A 56 10.65 13.37 -8.71
N CYS A 57 11.49 13.44 -9.73
CA CYS A 57 12.45 14.53 -9.95
C CYS A 57 12.23 15.22 -11.30
N VAL A 58 12.86 16.37 -11.51
CA VAL A 58 12.79 17.13 -12.77
C VAL A 58 13.26 16.27 -13.96
N GLU A 59 14.33 15.51 -13.79
CA GLU A 59 15.01 14.78 -14.85
C GLU A 59 14.17 13.61 -15.38
N ASN A 60 13.53 12.85 -14.48
CA ASN A 60 12.72 11.69 -14.86
C ASN A 60 11.22 12.02 -14.99
N ALA A 61 10.77 13.15 -14.41
CA ALA A 61 9.44 13.74 -14.60
C ALA A 61 8.27 12.73 -14.56
N LEU A 62 8.22 11.92 -13.51
CA LEU A 62 7.27 10.82 -13.28
C LEU A 62 7.27 9.70 -14.34
N GLY A 63 8.17 9.72 -15.32
CA GLY A 63 8.19 8.80 -16.45
C GLY A 63 6.99 8.98 -17.39
N ILE A 64 6.42 10.19 -17.48
CA ILE A 64 5.20 10.45 -18.26
C ILE A 64 5.38 11.37 -19.48
N ARG A 65 6.60 11.89 -19.73
CA ARG A 65 6.87 12.81 -20.84
C ARG A 65 6.49 12.23 -22.20
N ASP A 66 7.10 11.13 -22.60
CA ASP A 66 6.86 10.49 -23.89
C ASP A 66 5.37 10.12 -24.07
N TRP A 67 4.72 9.69 -22.98
CA TRP A 67 3.30 9.37 -22.99
C TRP A 67 2.41 10.59 -23.22
N LEU A 68 2.69 11.73 -22.58
CA LEU A 68 1.95 12.99 -22.78
C LEU A 68 2.18 13.55 -24.20
N GLU A 69 3.43 13.60 -24.65
CA GLU A 69 3.81 14.16 -25.94
C GLU A 69 3.26 13.31 -27.10
N SER A 70 3.24 11.97 -26.97
CA SER A 70 2.61 11.07 -27.96
C SER A 70 1.10 11.28 -28.14
N LYS A 71 0.44 11.94 -27.17
CA LYS A 71 -0.98 12.33 -27.23
C LYS A 71 -1.19 13.78 -27.69
N GLY A 72 -0.11 14.49 -28.01
CA GLY A 72 -0.13 15.89 -28.44
C GLY A 72 -0.29 16.89 -27.29
N HIS A 73 -0.02 16.50 -26.05
CA HIS A 73 -0.02 17.41 -24.91
C HIS A 73 1.38 18.00 -24.65
N GLU A 74 1.43 19.22 -24.14
CA GLU A 74 2.66 19.91 -23.74
C GLU A 74 2.98 19.58 -22.27
N TYR A 75 4.22 19.17 -21.98
CA TYR A 75 4.67 18.91 -20.62
C TYR A 75 5.89 19.73 -20.23
N ILE A 76 5.65 20.78 -19.43
CA ILE A 76 6.70 21.61 -18.84
C ILE A 76 7.04 21.10 -17.45
N VAL A 77 8.34 21.02 -17.14
CA VAL A 77 8.81 20.52 -15.85
C VAL A 77 9.83 21.49 -15.29
N THR A 78 9.69 21.87 -14.02
CA THR A 78 10.58 22.82 -13.35
C THR A 78 10.72 22.53 -11.86
N ASP A 79 11.86 22.89 -11.28
CA ASP A 79 12.03 23.02 -9.82
C ASP A 79 11.87 24.46 -9.34
N ASP A 80 11.91 25.43 -10.25
CA ASP A 80 11.86 26.85 -9.95
C ASP A 80 10.41 27.31 -9.70
N LYS A 81 10.08 27.46 -8.42
CA LYS A 81 8.70 27.63 -7.92
C LYS A 81 8.48 28.84 -7.00
N GLU A 82 9.55 29.55 -6.66
CA GLU A 82 9.57 30.61 -5.65
C GLU A 82 10.14 31.92 -6.20
N GLY A 83 9.50 33.03 -5.85
CA GLY A 83 9.83 34.35 -6.39
C GLY A 83 8.89 34.77 -7.53
N PRO A 84 8.76 36.08 -7.77
CA PRO A 84 7.82 36.62 -8.77
C PRO A 84 8.21 36.27 -10.21
N ASP A 85 9.50 36.04 -10.48
CA ASP A 85 10.04 35.76 -11.82
C ASP A 85 10.37 34.27 -12.04
N CYS A 86 9.94 33.39 -11.12
CA CYS A 86 10.23 31.97 -11.23
C CYS A 86 9.55 31.32 -12.44
N GLU A 87 10.12 30.23 -12.93
CA GLU A 87 9.62 29.52 -14.11
C GLU A 87 8.16 29.11 -13.96
N LEU A 88 7.74 28.64 -12.79
CA LEU A 88 6.33 28.32 -12.52
C LEU A 88 5.38 29.49 -12.81
N GLU A 89 5.72 30.73 -12.40
CA GLU A 89 4.85 31.91 -12.60
C GLU A 89 4.64 32.24 -14.07
N LYS A 90 5.59 31.87 -14.96
CA LYS A 90 5.45 32.07 -16.41
C LYS A 90 4.37 31.17 -17.03
N HIS A 91 4.13 30.00 -16.44
CA HIS A 91 3.19 29.01 -16.95
C HIS A 91 1.85 28.98 -16.21
N ILE A 92 1.76 29.56 -15.00
CA ILE A 92 0.50 29.69 -14.25
C ILE A 92 -0.63 30.29 -15.10
N PRO A 93 -0.43 31.35 -15.92
CA PRO A 93 -1.53 32.00 -16.64
C PRO A 93 -2.31 31.10 -17.60
N ASP A 94 -1.67 30.10 -18.20
CA ASP A 94 -2.23 29.32 -19.32
C ASP A 94 -2.17 27.78 -19.15
N LEU A 95 -1.58 27.27 -18.06
CA LEU A 95 -1.60 25.83 -17.75
C LEU A 95 -3.01 25.31 -17.52
N HIS A 96 -3.23 24.04 -17.87
CA HIS A 96 -4.49 23.33 -17.64
C HIS A 96 -4.41 22.41 -16.42
N VAL A 97 -3.24 21.79 -16.24
CA VAL A 97 -2.96 20.87 -15.13
C VAL A 97 -1.66 21.30 -14.45
N LEU A 98 -1.69 21.40 -13.13
CA LEU A 98 -0.47 21.54 -12.32
C LEU A 98 -0.30 20.28 -11.47
N ILE A 99 0.86 19.64 -11.61
CA ILE A 99 1.30 18.49 -10.83
C ILE A 99 2.39 18.98 -9.88
N SER A 100 2.28 18.66 -8.60
CA SER A 100 3.31 18.97 -7.61
C SER A 100 3.49 17.83 -6.62
N THR A 101 4.52 17.90 -5.77
CA THR A 101 4.77 16.91 -4.71
C THR A 101 4.86 17.60 -3.36
N PRO A 102 4.49 16.94 -2.25
CA PRO A 102 4.66 17.52 -0.91
C PRO A 102 6.14 17.63 -0.50
N PHE A 103 7.07 17.02 -1.24
CA PHE A 103 8.51 17.04 -0.97
C PHE A 103 9.17 18.33 -1.50
N HIS A 104 8.63 18.89 -2.59
CA HIS A 104 8.99 20.20 -3.14
C HIS A 104 7.71 20.94 -3.57
N PRO A 105 6.91 21.45 -2.61
CA PRO A 105 5.55 21.88 -2.87
C PRO A 105 5.49 23.18 -3.67
N ALA A 106 4.79 23.15 -4.81
CA ALA A 106 4.33 24.35 -5.49
C ALA A 106 3.12 24.92 -4.73
N TYR A 107 3.35 25.89 -3.84
CA TYR A 107 2.25 26.47 -3.06
C TYR A 107 1.20 27.11 -3.97
N VAL A 108 -0.02 26.59 -3.98
CA VAL A 108 -1.12 27.06 -4.82
C VAL A 108 -2.00 27.99 -3.99
N THR A 109 -1.58 29.26 -3.92
CA THR A 109 -2.29 30.31 -3.18
C THR A 109 -3.52 30.80 -3.94
N ALA A 110 -4.45 31.45 -3.24
CA ALA A 110 -5.59 32.14 -3.86
C ALA A 110 -5.15 33.14 -4.96
N GLU A 111 -4.00 33.81 -4.79
CA GLU A 111 -3.44 34.71 -5.79
C GLU A 111 -3.06 33.98 -7.09
N ARG A 112 -2.37 32.83 -6.98
CA ARG A 112 -1.98 32.00 -8.13
C ARG A 112 -3.19 31.42 -8.84
N ILE A 113 -4.19 30.95 -8.09
CA ILE A 113 -5.46 30.45 -8.65
C ILE A 113 -6.15 31.53 -9.48
N LYS A 114 -6.18 32.78 -9.00
CA LYS A 114 -6.78 33.91 -9.73
C LYS A 114 -6.05 34.23 -11.04
N LYS A 115 -4.73 34.04 -11.10
CA LYS A 115 -3.94 34.23 -12.33
C LYS A 115 -4.12 33.06 -13.33
N ALA A 116 -4.47 31.87 -12.85
CA ALA A 116 -4.54 30.64 -13.64
C ALA A 116 -5.86 30.50 -14.44
N LYS A 117 -5.90 31.13 -15.63
CA LYS A 117 -7.12 31.24 -16.45
C LYS A 117 -7.61 29.91 -16.98
N ASN A 118 -6.70 29.00 -17.32
CA ASN A 118 -7.03 27.70 -17.94
C ASN A 118 -6.98 26.52 -16.96
N LEU A 119 -6.55 26.74 -15.71
CA LEU A 119 -6.37 25.67 -14.73
C LEU A 119 -7.69 24.93 -14.46
N GLN A 120 -7.65 23.61 -14.55
CA GLN A 120 -8.81 22.75 -14.28
C GLN A 120 -8.50 21.70 -13.22
N LEU A 121 -7.25 21.24 -13.16
CA LEU A 121 -6.85 20.11 -12.34
C LEU A 121 -5.54 20.38 -11.59
N LEU A 122 -5.58 20.16 -10.28
CA LEU A 122 -4.42 20.15 -9.39
C LEU A 122 -4.17 18.71 -8.92
N LEU A 123 -3.02 18.15 -9.28
CA LEU A 123 -2.62 16.80 -8.88
C LEU A 123 -1.44 16.83 -7.91
N THR A 124 -1.59 16.17 -6.78
CA THR A 124 -0.48 15.87 -5.87
C THR A 124 0.07 14.49 -6.19
N ALA A 125 1.30 14.43 -6.71
CA ALA A 125 2.06 13.20 -6.90
C ALA A 125 2.62 12.72 -5.54
N GLY A 126 1.74 12.11 -4.75
CA GLY A 126 1.98 11.73 -3.36
C GLY A 126 0.69 11.81 -2.54
N ILE A 127 0.82 12.10 -1.24
CA ILE A 127 -0.32 12.28 -0.31
C ILE A 127 -0.14 13.55 0.52
N GLY A 128 -1.25 14.28 0.63
CA GLY A 128 -1.46 15.50 1.38
C GLY A 128 -1.22 16.74 0.52
N SER A 129 -2.29 17.51 0.38
CA SER A 129 -2.41 18.64 -0.56
C SER A 129 -2.62 19.96 0.17
N ASP A 130 -2.08 20.08 1.39
CA ASP A 130 -2.16 21.25 2.26
C ASP A 130 -1.34 22.45 1.76
N HIS A 131 -0.47 22.25 0.78
CA HIS A 131 0.17 23.34 0.03
C HIS A 131 -0.76 24.02 -0.99
N ILE A 132 -2.00 23.54 -1.12
CA ILE A 132 -3.05 24.14 -1.93
C ILE A 132 -4.06 24.81 -1.00
N ASP A 133 -4.43 26.05 -1.31
CA ASP A 133 -5.59 26.69 -0.70
C ASP A 133 -6.87 25.99 -1.20
N LEU A 134 -7.30 24.97 -0.47
CA LEU A 134 -8.41 24.10 -0.87
C LEU A 134 -9.74 24.85 -0.95
N GLN A 135 -9.95 25.86 -0.11
CA GLN A 135 -11.13 26.71 -0.13
C GLN A 135 -11.14 27.60 -1.38
N ALA A 136 -10.01 28.22 -1.73
CA ALA A 136 -9.90 28.99 -2.96
C ALA A 136 -10.02 28.11 -4.21
N ALA A 137 -9.48 26.89 -4.17
CA ALA A 137 -9.60 25.93 -5.27
C ALA A 137 -11.07 25.48 -5.48
N ALA A 138 -11.77 25.18 -4.38
CA ALA A 138 -13.20 24.87 -4.39
C ALA A 138 -14.03 26.04 -4.92
N ALA A 139 -13.81 27.25 -4.42
CA ALA A 139 -14.51 28.45 -4.89
C ALA A 139 -14.27 28.75 -6.39
N ALA A 140 -13.12 28.35 -6.93
CA ALA A 140 -12.78 28.46 -8.34
C ALA A 140 -13.30 27.29 -9.21
N GLY A 141 -13.98 26.30 -8.61
CA GLY A 141 -14.50 25.12 -9.31
C GLY A 141 -13.41 24.18 -9.83
N LEU A 142 -12.23 24.18 -9.20
CA LEU A 142 -11.12 23.30 -9.57
C LEU A 142 -11.31 21.91 -8.96
N THR A 143 -10.75 20.90 -9.62
CA THR A 143 -10.53 19.61 -8.98
C THR A 143 -9.14 19.55 -8.38
N VAL A 144 -9.09 19.09 -7.13
CA VAL A 144 -7.86 18.76 -6.42
C VAL A 144 -7.89 17.28 -6.11
N ALA A 145 -6.86 16.56 -6.55
CA ALA A 145 -6.74 15.14 -6.29
C ALA A 145 -5.31 14.73 -5.92
N GLU A 146 -5.20 13.63 -5.19
CA GLU A 146 -3.93 13.03 -4.78
C GLU A 146 -3.97 11.52 -4.94
N VAL A 147 -2.81 10.86 -4.87
CA VAL A 147 -2.73 9.41 -5.03
C VAL A 147 -2.94 8.71 -3.69
N THR A 148 -4.18 8.76 -3.19
CA THR A 148 -4.56 8.21 -1.88
C THR A 148 -4.14 6.74 -1.74
N GLY A 149 -3.34 6.45 -0.72
CA GLY A 149 -2.79 5.11 -0.46
C GLY A 149 -1.42 4.82 -1.07
N SER A 150 -0.88 5.69 -1.93
CA SER A 150 0.41 5.45 -2.61
C SER A 150 1.62 5.32 -1.68
N ASN A 151 1.67 6.06 -0.58
CA ASN A 151 2.85 6.06 0.32
C ASN A 151 2.54 5.66 1.77
N VAL A 152 1.30 5.24 2.07
CA VAL A 152 0.86 5.01 3.46
C VAL A 152 1.64 3.90 4.18
N VAL A 153 2.10 2.90 3.42
CA VAL A 153 2.97 1.83 3.94
C VAL A 153 4.37 2.37 4.25
N SER A 154 4.94 3.16 3.33
CA SER A 154 6.26 3.75 3.48
C SER A 154 6.34 4.66 4.71
N VAL A 155 5.30 5.48 4.94
CA VAL A 155 5.23 6.35 6.12
C VAL A 155 5.07 5.52 7.40
N ALA A 156 4.20 4.51 7.42
CA ALA A 156 4.02 3.66 8.61
C ALA A 156 5.29 2.87 8.99
N GLU A 157 6.10 2.47 8.00
CA GLU A 157 7.40 1.85 8.24
C GLU A 157 8.41 2.85 8.82
N ASP A 158 8.45 4.07 8.28
CA ASP A 158 9.33 5.13 8.77
C ASP A 158 8.94 5.57 10.19
N GLU A 159 7.65 5.63 10.52
CA GLU A 159 7.18 5.88 11.88
C GLU A 159 7.66 4.81 12.87
N LEU A 160 7.47 3.52 12.54
CA LEU A 160 7.94 2.43 13.39
C LEU A 160 9.47 2.46 13.56
N MET A 161 10.21 2.75 12.47
CA MET A 161 11.65 2.92 12.52
C MET A 161 12.04 4.04 13.50
N ARG A 162 11.37 5.20 13.44
CA ARG A 162 11.64 6.34 14.33
C ARG A 162 11.34 6.04 15.80
N ILE A 163 10.24 5.31 16.06
CA ILE A 163 9.93 4.82 17.40
C ILE A 163 11.10 4.00 17.94
N LEU A 164 11.64 3.08 17.15
CA LEU A 164 12.79 2.25 17.55
C LEU A 164 14.09 3.07 17.71
N ILE A 165 14.36 4.02 16.80
CA ILE A 165 15.53 4.90 16.85
C ILE A 165 15.54 5.69 18.16
N LEU A 166 14.41 6.29 18.52
CA LEU A 166 14.27 7.05 19.76
C LEU A 166 14.32 6.13 20.98
N MET A 167 13.51 5.07 21.00
CA MET A 167 13.36 4.18 22.16
C MET A 167 14.67 3.48 22.53
N ARG A 168 15.44 3.06 21.52
CA ARG A 168 16.71 2.36 21.70
C ARG A 168 17.93 3.29 21.74
N ASN A 169 17.72 4.60 21.70
CA ASN A 169 18.75 5.63 21.77
C ASN A 169 19.84 5.47 20.68
N PHE A 170 19.43 5.21 19.43
CA PHE A 170 20.34 4.87 18.34
C PHE A 170 21.26 6.02 17.92
N VAL A 171 20.73 7.25 17.78
CA VAL A 171 21.48 8.39 17.23
C VAL A 171 22.74 8.73 18.05
N PRO A 172 22.68 8.85 19.39
CA PRO A 172 23.90 9.05 20.18
C PRO A 172 24.90 7.89 20.06
N GLY A 173 24.41 6.65 19.94
CA GLY A 173 25.28 5.49 19.71
C GLY A 173 25.99 5.53 18.36
N TYR A 174 25.28 5.88 17.29
CA TYR A 174 25.86 6.11 15.98
C TYR A 174 26.93 7.23 15.99
N ASN A 175 26.63 8.35 16.67
CA ASN A 175 27.57 9.46 16.77
C ASN A 175 28.86 9.09 17.51
N GLN A 176 28.78 8.26 18.56
CA GLN A 176 29.99 7.76 19.23
C GLN A 176 30.87 6.95 18.27
N VAL A 177 30.29 6.05 17.47
CA VAL A 177 31.02 5.25 16.47
C VAL A 177 31.73 6.15 15.46
N VAL A 178 31.03 7.13 14.89
CA VAL A 178 31.60 8.07 13.92
C VAL A 178 32.75 8.89 14.51
N ASN A 179 32.66 9.24 15.80
CA ASN A 179 33.66 10.02 16.51
C ASN A 179 34.80 9.17 17.10
N GLY A 180 34.78 7.84 16.92
CA GLY A 180 35.78 6.93 17.51
C GLY A 180 35.69 6.81 19.04
N GLU A 181 34.54 7.15 19.62
CA GLU A 181 34.28 7.06 21.06
C GLU A 181 33.70 5.69 21.42
N TRP A 182 33.89 5.28 22.68
CA TRP A 182 33.29 4.06 23.21
C TRP A 182 32.85 4.24 24.66
N ASN A 183 31.62 4.74 24.85
CA ASN A 183 31.01 4.95 26.16
C ASN A 183 29.59 4.37 26.19
N VAL A 184 29.52 3.07 26.49
CA VAL A 184 28.25 2.32 26.60
C VAL A 184 27.30 2.95 27.61
N ALA A 185 27.80 3.38 28.77
CA ALA A 185 26.97 3.98 29.82
C ALA A 185 26.31 5.30 29.36
N GLY A 186 27.04 6.10 28.58
CA GLY A 186 26.53 7.34 27.97
C GLY A 186 25.39 7.14 26.97
N ILE A 187 25.10 5.90 26.55
CA ILE A 187 23.97 5.57 25.67
C ILE A 187 22.91 4.79 26.45
N ALA A 188 23.33 3.76 27.19
CA ALA A 188 22.44 2.79 27.83
C ALA A 188 21.51 3.41 28.88
N TYR A 189 21.91 4.51 29.53
CA TYR A 189 21.10 5.19 30.56
C TYR A 189 19.75 5.74 30.06
N ARG A 190 19.57 5.87 28.73
CA ARG A 190 18.32 6.28 28.06
C ARG A 190 17.85 5.28 26.99
N ALA A 191 18.44 4.10 26.92
CA ALA A 191 18.03 3.06 25.98
C ALA A 191 17.02 2.13 26.64
N TYR A 192 15.86 1.98 26.03
CA TYR A 192 14.78 1.13 26.51
C TYR A 192 14.35 0.14 25.43
N ASP A 193 13.77 -0.98 25.87
CA ASP A 193 13.03 -1.85 24.97
C ASP A 193 11.65 -1.26 24.65
N LEU A 194 11.16 -1.52 23.44
CA LEU A 194 9.83 -1.12 23.01
C LEU A 194 8.74 -1.99 23.66
N GLU A 195 9.06 -3.23 24.01
CA GLU A 195 8.16 -4.15 24.71
C GLU A 195 7.64 -3.53 26.02
N GLY A 196 6.35 -3.71 26.28
CA GLY A 196 5.67 -3.20 27.47
C GLY A 196 5.42 -1.70 27.49
N LYS A 197 5.90 -0.93 26.50
CA LYS A 197 5.62 0.52 26.40
C LYS A 197 4.21 0.78 25.90
N THR A 198 3.65 1.91 26.28
CA THR A 198 2.36 2.41 25.80
C THR A 198 2.57 3.36 24.62
N ILE A 199 2.03 3.01 23.47
CA ILE A 199 2.16 3.78 22.22
C ILE A 199 0.78 4.32 21.84
N GLY A 200 0.66 5.63 21.69
CA GLY A 200 -0.58 6.28 21.25
C GLY A 200 -0.43 6.93 19.88
N THR A 201 -1.30 6.60 18.94
CA THR A 201 -1.38 7.32 17.65
C THR A 201 -2.52 8.34 17.66
N VAL A 202 -2.22 9.58 17.28
CA VAL A 202 -3.19 10.67 17.09
C VAL A 202 -3.56 10.71 15.61
N GLY A 203 -4.69 10.08 15.30
CA GLY A 203 -5.07 9.67 13.96
C GLY A 203 -4.89 8.15 13.78
N ALA A 204 -6.00 7.47 13.47
CA ALA A 204 -6.07 6.07 13.10
C ALA A 204 -6.69 5.93 11.69
N GLY A 205 -6.27 6.80 10.77
CA GLY A 205 -6.53 6.68 9.35
C GLY A 205 -5.72 5.55 8.69
N ARG A 206 -5.40 5.69 7.41
CA ARG A 206 -4.66 4.64 6.67
C ARG A 206 -3.29 4.34 7.28
N ILE A 207 -2.51 5.38 7.60
CA ILE A 207 -1.15 5.25 8.13
C ILE A 207 -1.19 4.75 9.58
N GLY A 208 -1.96 5.41 10.46
CA GLY A 208 -2.11 4.98 11.87
C GLY A 208 -2.55 3.52 12.02
N LYS A 209 -3.48 3.01 11.19
CA LYS A 209 -3.85 1.58 11.19
C LYS A 209 -2.68 0.68 10.82
N LEU A 210 -1.94 1.01 9.76
CA LEU A 210 -0.78 0.24 9.31
C LEU A 210 0.37 0.26 10.31
N LEU A 211 0.56 1.37 11.02
CA LEU A 211 1.51 1.49 12.12
C LEU A 211 1.13 0.53 13.25
N LEU A 212 -0.11 0.60 13.74
CA LEU A 212 -0.57 -0.24 14.84
C LEU A 212 -0.47 -1.74 14.51
N GLN A 213 -0.80 -2.13 13.27
CA GLN A 213 -0.62 -3.49 12.77
C GLN A 213 0.85 -3.96 12.85
N ARG A 214 1.80 -3.08 12.54
CA ARG A 214 3.24 -3.37 12.60
C ARG A 214 3.80 -3.36 14.01
N LEU A 215 3.20 -2.58 14.92
CA LEU A 215 3.57 -2.54 16.33
C LEU A 215 3.04 -3.74 17.13
N LYS A 216 1.93 -4.36 16.70
CA LYS A 216 1.34 -5.54 17.36
C LYS A 216 2.36 -6.61 17.83
N PRO A 217 3.28 -7.12 16.98
CA PRO A 217 4.22 -8.15 17.40
C PRO A 217 5.30 -7.68 18.40
N PHE A 218 5.44 -6.38 18.67
CA PHE A 218 6.39 -5.84 19.65
C PHE A 218 5.89 -5.89 21.09
N GLY A 219 4.68 -6.41 21.36
CA GLY A 219 4.19 -6.59 22.73
C GLY A 219 3.93 -5.27 23.47
N CYS A 220 3.48 -4.24 22.76
CA CYS A 220 3.15 -2.92 23.31
C CYS A 220 1.71 -2.84 23.84
N ASN A 221 1.43 -1.83 24.68
CA ASN A 221 0.07 -1.36 24.93
C ASN A 221 -0.30 -0.31 23.88
N LEU A 222 -1.19 -0.66 22.95
CA LEU A 222 -1.52 0.18 21.80
C LEU A 222 -2.81 0.99 22.06
N LEU A 223 -2.68 2.32 21.96
CA LEU A 223 -3.78 3.26 22.08
C LEU A 223 -3.94 4.06 20.77
N TYR A 224 -5.15 4.53 20.51
CA TYR A 224 -5.36 5.51 19.46
C TYR A 224 -6.52 6.46 19.77
N HIS A 225 -6.41 7.66 19.22
CA HIS A 225 -7.46 8.65 19.21
C HIS A 225 -7.71 9.09 17.76
N ASP A 226 -8.96 9.09 17.34
CA ASP A 226 -9.41 9.56 16.02
C ASP A 226 -10.87 10.02 16.12
N ARG A 227 -11.36 10.76 15.12
CA ARG A 227 -12.79 11.09 14.99
C ARG A 227 -13.64 9.85 14.72
N LEU A 228 -13.07 8.85 14.06
CA LEU A 228 -13.74 7.60 13.73
C LEU A 228 -13.05 6.44 14.43
N GLN A 229 -13.79 5.74 15.29
CA GLN A 229 -13.33 4.49 15.87
C GLN A 229 -13.10 3.46 14.76
N MET A 230 -12.05 2.64 14.90
CA MET A 230 -11.86 1.47 14.06
C MET A 230 -12.98 0.45 14.28
N GLU A 231 -13.25 -0.36 13.26
CA GLU A 231 -14.16 -1.48 13.40
C GLU A 231 -13.74 -2.40 14.56
N PRO A 232 -14.66 -2.87 15.43
CA PRO A 232 -14.31 -3.65 16.62
C PRO A 232 -13.48 -4.91 16.33
N ASN A 233 -13.71 -5.55 15.18
CA ASN A 233 -12.94 -6.71 14.75
C ASN A 233 -11.47 -6.35 14.49
N LEU A 234 -11.22 -5.20 13.87
CA LEU A 234 -9.87 -4.71 13.60
C LEU A 234 -9.16 -4.29 14.89
N GLU A 235 -9.88 -3.64 15.83
CA GLU A 235 -9.33 -3.32 17.16
C GLU A 235 -8.88 -4.58 17.89
N LYS A 236 -9.73 -5.61 17.91
CA LYS A 236 -9.43 -6.90 18.53
C LYS A 236 -8.28 -7.63 17.84
N GLU A 237 -8.24 -7.59 16.51
CA GLU A 237 -7.15 -8.18 15.73
C GLU A 237 -5.82 -7.49 16.04
N ILE A 238 -5.78 -6.17 16.07
CA ILE A 238 -4.57 -5.39 16.33
C ILE A 238 -4.17 -5.44 17.82
N GLY A 239 -5.15 -5.52 18.72
CA GLY A 239 -4.96 -5.32 20.15
C GLY A 239 -4.87 -3.84 20.56
N ALA A 240 -5.36 -2.93 19.71
CA ALA A 240 -5.37 -1.50 19.99
C ALA A 240 -6.68 -1.07 20.66
N LYS A 241 -6.60 -0.09 21.58
CA LYS A 241 -7.75 0.45 22.31
C LYS A 241 -8.02 1.89 21.90
N TYR A 242 -9.28 2.17 21.55
CA TYR A 242 -9.74 3.53 21.34
C TYR A 242 -9.77 4.34 22.64
N VAL A 243 -9.35 5.60 22.56
CA VAL A 243 -9.49 6.58 23.63
C VAL A 243 -10.18 7.81 23.06
N GLU A 244 -11.40 8.06 23.53
CA GLU A 244 -12.27 9.11 22.99
C GLU A 244 -11.71 10.51 23.25
N ASP A 245 -11.19 10.79 24.45
CA ASP A 245 -10.54 12.07 24.76
C ASP A 245 -9.02 11.98 24.58
N LEU A 246 -8.49 12.82 23.69
CA LEU A 246 -7.06 12.95 23.47
C LEU A 246 -6.31 13.32 24.76
N ASN A 247 -6.88 14.16 25.62
CA ASN A 247 -6.28 14.53 26.91
C ASN A 247 -6.20 13.36 27.89
N GLU A 248 -7.02 12.32 27.71
CA GLU A 248 -6.95 11.10 28.51
C GLU A 248 -5.89 10.13 27.96
N MET A 249 -5.66 10.15 26.64
CA MET A 249 -4.66 9.29 25.99
C MET A 249 -3.24 9.76 26.29
N LEU A 250 -2.94 11.05 26.09
CA LEU A 250 -1.57 11.59 26.13
C LEU A 250 -0.81 11.29 27.43
N PRO A 251 -1.39 11.41 28.65
CA PRO A 251 -0.69 11.11 29.89
C PRO A 251 -0.32 9.63 30.07
N LYS A 252 -0.92 8.73 29.28
CA LYS A 252 -0.67 7.27 29.35
C LYS A 252 0.48 6.84 28.45
N CYS A 253 0.80 7.62 27.42
CA CYS A 253 1.74 7.24 26.36
C CYS A 253 3.20 7.47 26.75
N ASP A 254 4.04 6.45 26.53
CA ASP A 254 5.50 6.59 26.52
C ASP A 254 5.97 7.12 25.15
N VAL A 255 5.21 6.79 24.09
CA VAL A 255 5.42 7.28 22.73
C VAL A 255 4.12 7.80 22.15
N VAL A 256 4.16 9.00 21.57
CA VAL A 256 3.05 9.62 20.84
C VAL A 256 3.43 9.73 19.36
N VAL A 257 2.57 9.24 18.47
CA VAL A 257 2.78 9.29 17.02
C VAL A 257 1.66 10.10 16.37
N VAL A 258 2.03 10.99 15.46
CA VAL A 258 1.10 11.98 14.89
C VAL A 258 0.78 11.59 13.45
N ASN A 259 -0.51 11.28 13.22
CA ASN A 259 -1.03 10.65 12.00
C ASN A 259 -2.31 11.33 11.48
N THR A 260 -2.49 12.61 11.82
CA THR A 260 -3.65 13.44 11.47
C THR A 260 -3.28 14.49 10.43
N PRO A 261 -4.16 14.85 9.47
CA PRO A 261 -3.86 15.90 8.50
C PRO A 261 -3.71 17.28 9.15
N LEU A 262 -3.00 18.19 8.46
CA LEU A 262 -2.95 19.60 8.83
C LEU A 262 -4.25 20.29 8.42
N THR A 263 -4.91 20.89 9.40
CA THR A 263 -6.14 21.67 9.28
C THR A 263 -6.02 22.88 10.22
N GLU A 264 -6.99 23.79 10.21
CA GLU A 264 -7.02 24.88 11.18
C GLU A 264 -7.10 24.37 12.63
N LYS A 265 -7.79 23.24 12.87
CA LYS A 265 -7.93 22.65 14.22
C LYS A 265 -6.66 21.92 14.70
N THR A 266 -5.86 21.40 13.78
CA THR A 266 -4.65 20.61 14.12
C THR A 266 -3.38 21.45 14.05
N ARG A 267 -3.43 22.64 13.43
CA ARG A 267 -2.30 23.58 13.40
C ARG A 267 -1.93 24.01 14.82
N GLY A 268 -0.67 23.80 15.21
CA GLY A 268 -0.16 24.13 16.54
C GLY A 268 -0.86 23.39 17.68
N MET A 269 -1.56 22.28 17.42
CA MET A 269 -2.31 21.57 18.46
C MET A 269 -1.40 21.01 19.56
N PHE A 270 -0.17 20.65 19.22
CA PHE A 270 0.86 20.29 20.20
C PHE A 270 1.68 21.51 20.59
N ASN A 271 1.04 22.38 21.36
CA ASN A 271 1.64 23.52 22.04
C ASN A 271 2.17 23.13 23.43
N SER A 272 2.73 24.10 24.18
CA SER A 272 3.31 23.86 25.51
C SER A 272 2.31 23.26 26.51
N GLU A 273 1.02 23.61 26.44
CA GLU A 273 -0.01 23.04 27.31
C GLU A 273 -0.24 21.56 26.99
N MET A 274 -0.42 21.23 25.72
CA MET A 274 -0.70 19.86 25.29
C MET A 274 0.50 18.94 25.51
N ILE A 275 1.71 19.43 25.24
CA ILE A 275 2.96 18.72 25.54
C ILE A 275 3.10 18.51 27.05
N GLY A 276 2.78 19.52 27.87
CA GLY A 276 2.86 19.41 29.33
C GLY A 276 1.94 18.37 29.98
N LYS A 277 0.91 17.90 29.26
CA LYS A 277 0.03 16.80 29.69
C LYS A 277 0.64 15.41 29.47
N MET A 278 1.69 15.30 28.67
CA MET A 278 2.35 14.03 28.37
C MET A 278 3.22 13.56 29.55
N LYS A 279 3.71 12.32 29.48
CA LYS A 279 4.70 11.83 30.43
C LYS A 279 6.02 12.61 30.29
N ARG A 280 6.68 12.89 31.41
CA ARG A 280 8.08 13.34 31.37
C ARG A 280 8.95 12.25 30.74
N GLY A 281 9.74 12.62 29.75
CA GLY A 281 10.55 11.70 28.94
C GLY A 281 9.80 11.08 27.76
N VAL A 282 8.59 11.56 27.42
CA VAL A 282 7.82 11.07 26.26
C VAL A 282 8.62 11.18 24.96
N MET A 283 8.47 10.20 24.08
CA MET A 283 9.02 10.25 22.73
C MET A 283 7.92 10.64 21.74
N ILE A 284 8.22 11.56 20.83
CA ILE A 284 7.24 12.04 19.84
C ILE A 284 7.76 11.73 18.44
N VAL A 285 6.91 11.11 17.63
CA VAL A 285 7.14 10.86 16.21
C VAL A 285 6.10 11.62 15.38
N ASN A 286 6.56 12.44 14.44
CA ASN A 286 5.69 13.20 13.54
C ASN A 286 6.16 13.08 12.09
N ASN A 287 5.46 12.27 11.32
CA ASN A 287 5.58 12.22 9.85
C ASN A 287 4.31 12.77 9.16
N ALA A 288 3.42 13.42 9.92
CA ALA A 288 2.20 14.01 9.38
C ALA A 288 2.50 15.38 8.75
N ARG A 289 2.59 16.45 9.55
CA ARG A 289 3.00 17.80 9.11
C ARG A 289 3.71 18.55 10.24
N GLY A 290 4.73 19.35 9.90
CA GLY A 290 5.52 20.10 10.89
C GLY A 290 4.66 21.09 11.68
N ALA A 291 3.78 21.83 10.98
CA ALA A 291 2.90 22.85 11.54
C ALA A 291 1.82 22.34 12.52
N ILE A 292 1.70 21.02 12.72
CA ILE A 292 0.83 20.43 13.75
C ILE A 292 1.45 20.65 15.15
N MET A 293 2.77 20.77 15.21
CA MET A 293 3.50 21.14 16.42
C MET A 293 3.66 22.66 16.51
N ASP A 294 3.63 23.19 17.72
CA ASP A 294 4.30 24.46 17.98
C ASP A 294 5.81 24.22 17.99
N ARG A 295 6.51 24.83 17.03
CA ARG A 295 7.96 24.64 16.83
C ARG A 295 8.76 24.96 18.09
N GLN A 296 8.43 26.06 18.77
CA GLN A 296 9.18 26.55 19.91
C GLN A 296 8.85 25.74 21.17
N ALA A 297 7.59 25.36 21.36
CA ALA A 297 7.19 24.49 22.46
C ALA A 297 7.92 23.14 22.43
N VAL A 298 8.13 22.55 21.23
CA VAL A 298 8.91 21.32 21.08
C VAL A 298 10.36 21.53 21.51
N VAL A 299 11.00 22.62 21.08
CA VAL A 299 12.40 22.93 21.45
C VAL A 299 12.54 23.02 22.97
N GLU A 300 11.69 23.82 23.63
CA GLU A 300 11.75 24.03 25.08
C GLU A 300 11.47 22.75 25.87
N ALA A 301 10.53 21.93 25.41
CA ALA A 301 10.20 20.67 26.05
C ALA A 301 11.32 19.61 25.88
N VAL A 302 12.01 19.62 24.74
CA VAL A 302 13.18 18.78 24.48
C VAL A 302 14.38 19.21 25.33
N GLU A 303 14.66 20.52 25.41
CA GLU A 303 15.76 21.07 26.23
C GLU A 303 15.56 20.81 27.73
N SER A 304 14.34 20.94 28.23
CA SER A 304 14.00 20.63 29.64
C SER A 304 13.94 19.13 29.96
N GLY A 305 14.01 18.27 28.93
CA GLY A 305 13.86 16.83 29.03
C GLY A 305 12.44 16.37 29.36
N HIS A 306 11.42 17.23 29.16
CA HIS A 306 10.03 16.80 29.21
C HIS A 306 9.71 15.91 28.01
N ILE A 307 10.15 16.29 26.82
CA ILE A 307 10.27 15.39 25.67
C ILE A 307 11.64 14.71 25.74
N GLY A 308 11.64 13.38 25.80
CA GLY A 308 12.86 12.56 25.82
C GLY A 308 13.53 12.45 24.45
N GLY A 309 12.75 12.57 23.38
CA GLY A 309 13.24 12.65 22.01
C GLY A 309 12.13 12.99 21.01
N TYR A 310 12.49 13.66 19.92
CA TYR A 310 11.59 14.05 18.84
C TYR A 310 12.15 13.59 17.49
N SER A 311 11.33 12.94 16.67
CA SER A 311 11.73 12.47 15.35
C SER A 311 10.61 12.68 14.33
N GLY A 312 11.01 12.94 13.10
CA GLY A 312 10.08 13.14 12.01
C GLY A 312 10.81 13.49 10.73
N ASP A 313 10.08 13.48 9.63
CA ASP A 313 10.57 13.95 8.34
C ASP A 313 9.89 15.24 7.86
N VAL A 314 8.89 15.75 8.57
CA VAL A 314 8.12 16.94 8.19
C VAL A 314 8.55 18.19 8.96
N TRP A 315 8.45 19.34 8.29
CA TRP A 315 8.98 20.62 8.75
C TRP A 315 7.98 21.76 8.51
N ASP A 316 8.23 22.93 9.13
CA ASP A 316 7.51 24.16 8.82
C ASP A 316 8.48 25.38 8.87
N PRO A 317 8.79 26.03 7.73
CA PRO A 317 8.35 25.72 6.36
C PRO A 317 9.16 24.59 5.70
N GLN A 318 8.84 24.26 4.44
CA GLN A 318 9.60 23.30 3.62
C GLN A 318 10.01 23.90 2.25
N PRO A 319 11.30 23.85 1.87
CA PRO A 319 12.44 23.25 2.58
C PRO A 319 12.72 23.89 3.95
N ALA A 320 13.12 23.06 4.92
CA ALA A 320 13.44 23.56 6.26
C ALA A 320 14.68 24.47 6.19
N PRO A 321 14.61 25.73 6.68
CA PRO A 321 15.74 26.64 6.69
C PRO A 321 16.98 26.05 7.35
N LYS A 322 18.17 26.52 6.95
CA LYS A 322 19.45 26.02 7.47
C LYS A 322 19.55 26.19 8.99
N ASP A 323 18.99 27.27 9.52
CA ASP A 323 18.93 27.64 10.92
C ASP A 323 17.67 27.11 11.66
N HIS A 324 16.89 26.24 11.02
CA HIS A 324 15.68 25.69 11.66
C HIS A 324 16.03 24.99 12.98
N PRO A 325 15.38 25.34 14.12
CA PRO A 325 15.86 24.95 15.45
C PRO A 325 15.82 23.43 15.71
N TRP A 326 14.86 22.71 15.13
CA TRP A 326 14.80 21.25 15.25
C TRP A 326 16.00 20.51 14.65
N ARG A 327 16.83 21.16 13.82
CA ARG A 327 18.09 20.58 13.33
C ARG A 327 19.14 20.46 14.42
N TYR A 328 19.05 21.29 15.46
CA TYR A 328 20.11 21.49 16.46
C TYR A 328 19.68 21.18 17.88
N MET A 329 18.37 21.08 18.15
CA MET A 329 17.87 20.73 19.47
C MET A 329 18.38 19.33 19.90
N PRO A 330 18.62 19.10 21.21
CA PRO A 330 19.15 17.82 21.67
C PRO A 330 18.16 16.66 21.44
N ASN A 331 18.64 15.42 21.41
CA ASN A 331 17.79 14.22 21.30
C ASN A 331 16.82 14.21 20.09
N GLN A 332 17.16 14.96 19.02
CA GLN A 332 16.43 14.94 17.76
C GLN A 332 16.89 13.77 16.89
N ALA A 333 15.96 13.16 16.13
CA ALA A 333 16.26 12.16 15.10
C ALA A 333 15.52 12.52 13.79
N MET A 334 15.64 13.77 13.37
CA MET A 334 15.00 14.35 12.20
C MET A 334 15.68 13.93 10.90
N THR A 335 14.91 13.87 9.82
CA THR A 335 15.42 13.77 8.44
C THR A 335 14.72 14.80 7.56
N PRO A 336 15.22 15.10 6.36
CA PRO A 336 14.40 15.77 5.33
C PRO A 336 13.12 14.96 5.03
N HIS A 337 12.12 15.58 4.42
CA HIS A 337 10.82 14.97 4.10
C HIS A 337 10.98 13.92 2.99
N ILE A 338 11.11 12.65 3.38
CA ILE A 338 11.48 11.56 2.46
C ILE A 338 10.69 10.27 2.64
N SER A 339 9.99 10.06 3.76
CA SER A 339 9.29 8.79 4.04
C SER A 339 8.28 8.46 2.95
N GLY A 340 7.59 9.49 2.45
CA GLY A 340 6.63 9.38 1.37
C GLY A 340 7.20 9.28 -0.05
N THR A 341 8.53 9.37 -0.24
CA THR A 341 9.20 9.42 -1.55
C THR A 341 10.27 8.32 -1.71
N THR A 342 10.16 7.23 -0.96
CA THR A 342 10.93 6.00 -1.27
C THR A 342 10.69 5.55 -2.72
N ILE A 343 11.67 4.92 -3.37
CA ILE A 343 11.55 4.47 -4.78
C ILE A 343 10.25 3.69 -5.03
N ASP A 344 9.88 2.78 -4.11
CA ASP A 344 8.62 2.03 -4.20
C ASP A 344 7.37 2.92 -4.12
N ALA A 345 7.37 3.94 -3.25
CA ALA A 345 6.30 4.94 -3.21
C ALA A 345 6.27 5.77 -4.49
N GLN A 346 7.43 6.09 -5.07
CA GLN A 346 7.50 6.89 -6.28
C GLN A 346 6.87 6.19 -7.48
N LEU A 347 7.17 4.91 -7.65
CA LEU A 347 6.56 4.09 -8.69
C LEU A 347 5.03 4.10 -8.56
N ARG A 348 4.50 4.01 -7.33
CA ARG A 348 3.04 4.02 -7.07
C ARG A 348 2.41 5.38 -7.30
N TYR A 349 3.00 6.49 -6.82
CA TYR A 349 2.42 7.81 -7.07
C TYR A 349 2.53 8.21 -8.54
N ALA A 350 3.51 7.70 -9.29
CA ALA A 350 3.72 8.05 -10.68
C ALA A 350 2.65 7.36 -11.53
N ALA A 351 2.44 6.06 -11.28
CA ALA A 351 1.35 5.31 -11.89
C ALA A 351 -0.03 5.91 -11.57
N GLY A 352 -0.28 6.29 -10.30
CA GLY A 352 -1.56 6.90 -9.92
C GLY A 352 -1.78 8.28 -10.51
N THR A 353 -0.73 9.09 -10.64
CA THR A 353 -0.81 10.39 -11.33
C THR A 353 -1.13 10.19 -12.81
N LYS A 354 -0.49 9.21 -13.47
CA LYS A 354 -0.77 8.86 -14.86
C LYS A 354 -2.21 8.38 -15.08
N ASP A 355 -2.73 7.53 -14.19
CA ASP A 355 -4.14 7.07 -14.23
C ASP A 355 -5.13 8.25 -14.14
N MET A 356 -4.92 9.19 -13.22
CA MET A 356 -5.80 10.37 -13.09
C MET A 356 -5.69 11.31 -14.30
N LEU A 357 -4.49 11.50 -14.86
CA LEU A 357 -4.33 12.25 -16.11
C LEU A 357 -5.08 11.57 -17.27
N GLU A 358 -4.95 10.25 -17.41
CA GLU A 358 -5.64 9.50 -18.46
C GLU A 358 -7.16 9.64 -18.36
N ARG A 359 -7.72 9.51 -17.15
CA ARG A 359 -9.15 9.71 -16.88
C ARG A 359 -9.58 11.14 -17.19
N TYR A 360 -8.82 12.14 -16.75
CA TYR A 360 -9.08 13.54 -17.04
C TYR A 360 -9.15 13.82 -18.56
N PHE A 361 -8.20 13.27 -19.34
CA PHE A 361 -8.21 13.43 -20.79
C PHE A 361 -9.39 12.73 -21.48
N LYS A 362 -9.92 11.64 -20.89
CA LYS A 362 -11.11 10.93 -21.37
C LYS A 362 -12.43 11.50 -20.84
N GLY A 363 -12.38 12.44 -19.88
CA GLY A 363 -13.56 12.95 -19.19
C GLY A 363 -14.19 11.92 -18.22
N GLU A 364 -13.39 10.99 -17.72
CA GLU A 364 -13.80 9.94 -16.77
C GLU A 364 -13.55 10.36 -15.31
N ASP A 365 -14.34 9.80 -14.39
CA ASP A 365 -14.18 10.01 -12.95
C ASP A 365 -12.91 9.33 -12.38
N PHE A 366 -12.28 9.98 -11.40
CA PHE A 366 -11.20 9.42 -10.60
C PHE A 366 -11.76 8.46 -9.54
N PRO A 367 -10.92 7.58 -8.97
CA PRO A 367 -11.29 6.86 -7.76
C PRO A 367 -11.76 7.84 -6.67
N ALA A 368 -12.93 7.58 -6.07
CA ALA A 368 -13.56 8.50 -5.12
C ALA A 368 -12.63 8.94 -3.97
N ALA A 369 -11.75 8.03 -3.52
CA ALA A 369 -10.80 8.29 -2.44
C ALA A 369 -9.68 9.28 -2.80
N ASN A 370 -9.46 9.57 -4.09
CA ASN A 370 -8.41 10.47 -4.56
C ASN A 370 -8.87 11.93 -4.58
N TYR A 371 -10.18 12.19 -4.62
CA TYR A 371 -10.72 13.54 -4.62
C TYR A 371 -10.57 14.21 -3.24
N ILE A 372 -10.03 15.42 -3.27
CA ILE A 372 -9.99 16.36 -2.14
C ILE A 372 -11.00 17.47 -2.38
N VAL A 373 -11.03 17.99 -3.60
CA VAL A 373 -12.04 18.92 -4.11
C VAL A 373 -12.55 18.35 -5.43
N LYS A 374 -13.87 18.24 -5.59
CA LYS A 374 -14.51 17.87 -6.85
C LYS A 374 -15.69 18.80 -7.09
N ASP A 375 -15.79 19.39 -8.28
CA ASP A 375 -16.92 20.23 -8.68
C ASP A 375 -17.24 21.37 -7.69
N GLY A 376 -16.20 21.94 -7.07
CA GLY A 376 -16.32 23.02 -6.08
C GLY A 376 -16.68 22.58 -4.66
N GLU A 377 -16.79 21.28 -4.40
CA GLU A 377 -17.09 20.71 -3.09
C GLU A 377 -15.84 20.08 -2.45
N LEU A 378 -15.55 20.45 -1.20
CA LEU A 378 -14.50 19.79 -0.41
C LEU A 378 -15.00 18.43 0.11
N ALA A 379 -14.13 17.42 0.03
CA ALA A 379 -14.41 16.14 0.64
C ALA A 379 -14.64 16.29 2.18
N PRO A 380 -15.56 15.51 2.79
CA PRO A 380 -16.01 15.75 4.17
C PRO A 380 -14.90 15.77 5.22
N GLN A 381 -13.83 14.99 5.01
CA GLN A 381 -12.68 14.95 5.92
C GLN A 381 -11.89 16.26 5.98
N TYR A 382 -12.01 17.11 4.95
CA TYR A 382 -11.39 18.43 4.82
C TYR A 382 -12.39 19.59 5.00
N SER A 383 -13.70 19.32 5.11
CA SER A 383 -14.71 20.37 5.23
C SER A 383 -14.94 20.81 6.70
N PHE A 384 -15.20 22.11 6.88
CA PHE A 384 -15.62 22.67 8.15
C PHE A 384 -17.13 22.46 8.34
N SER A 385 -17.54 21.27 8.78
CA SER A 385 -18.86 21.16 9.40
C SER A 385 -18.82 20.28 10.64
N THR A 386 -19.32 20.85 11.73
CA THR A 386 -19.65 20.18 12.97
C THR A 386 -20.78 19.19 12.65
N GLN A 387 -20.46 17.93 12.37
CA GLN A 387 -21.51 16.92 12.25
C GLN A 387 -22.05 16.59 13.66
N ARG A 388 -23.16 17.26 14.01
CA ARG A 388 -24.17 16.70 14.90
C ARG A 388 -24.60 15.35 14.34
N LEU A 389 -24.73 14.36 15.21
CA LEU A 389 -25.32 13.05 14.91
C LEU A 389 -26.55 13.18 14.02
N THR A 390 -26.50 12.57 12.83
CA THR A 390 -27.68 12.11 12.11
C THR A 390 -27.39 10.70 11.57
N LEU A 391 -27.53 9.72 12.46
CA LEU A 391 -27.88 8.35 12.07
C LEU A 391 -29.27 8.07 12.67
N LEU A 392 -30.31 8.35 11.90
CA LEU A 392 -31.60 7.66 12.01
C LEU A 392 -32.06 7.33 10.58
N PRO A 393 -32.45 6.08 10.28
CA PRO A 393 -33.07 5.75 9.01
C PRO A 393 -34.48 6.31 8.94
N SER A 394 -34.87 6.72 7.74
CA SER A 394 -36.19 7.20 7.34
C SER A 394 -37.32 6.28 7.83
N LEU A 395 -38.19 6.82 8.70
CA LEU A 395 -39.52 6.29 9.00
C LEU A 395 -40.51 6.89 8.01
N ASP A 396 -40.77 6.19 6.91
CA ASP A 396 -41.94 6.46 6.06
C ASP A 396 -42.39 5.18 5.34
N SER A 397 -42.83 4.19 6.13
CA SER A 397 -43.85 3.21 5.72
C SER A 397 -44.25 2.34 6.91
N LEU A 398 -45.28 2.75 7.66
CA LEU A 398 -46.25 1.91 8.39
C LEU A 398 -46.98 2.76 9.45
N VAL A 399 -47.73 3.76 8.99
CA VAL A 399 -48.89 4.26 9.73
C VAL A 399 -50.11 3.50 9.22
N THR A 400 -50.41 2.36 9.86
CA THR A 400 -51.77 1.82 10.01
C THR A 400 -51.71 0.65 10.99
N SER A 401 -51.92 0.93 12.29
CA SER A 401 -53.03 0.32 13.03
C SER A 401 -53.07 0.84 14.48
N SER A 402 -54.23 1.41 14.83
CA SER A 402 -54.90 1.47 16.15
C SER A 402 -54.06 1.78 17.40
N ARG A 403 -54.16 2.96 18.04
CA ARG A 403 -55.21 3.39 19.01
C ARG A 403 -55.50 2.41 20.17
N MET A 404 -55.50 3.00 21.37
CA MET A 404 -55.69 2.49 22.75
C MET A 404 -54.41 1.90 23.37
N ALA A 405 -53.93 2.31 24.55
CA ALA A 405 -54.63 2.79 25.73
C ALA A 405 -53.83 3.86 26.51
N SER A 406 -54.59 4.70 27.20
CA SER A 406 -54.21 5.81 28.06
C SER A 406 -53.50 5.42 29.36
N ASN A 407 -52.84 6.44 29.93
CA ASN A 407 -52.75 6.76 31.37
C ASN A 407 -52.11 5.73 32.31
N THR A 408 -50.95 6.09 32.87
CA THR A 408 -50.88 6.41 34.31
C THR A 408 -49.58 7.13 34.66
N LEU A 409 -49.75 8.17 35.46
CA LEU A 409 -48.76 9.09 36.01
C LEU A 409 -48.59 8.73 37.51
N LYS A 410 -47.38 9.01 38.02
CA LYS A 410 -47.04 9.46 39.38
C LYS A 410 -46.62 8.47 40.47
N ASP A 411 -45.45 8.86 41.01
CA ASP A 411 -44.99 8.90 42.41
C ASP A 411 -44.69 7.59 43.16
N MET A 412 -43.47 7.48 43.69
CA MET A 412 -43.23 7.65 45.14
C MET A 412 -41.74 7.60 45.53
N ASN A 413 -41.39 8.49 46.46
CA ASN A 413 -40.14 8.55 47.22
C ASN A 413 -40.11 7.56 48.39
N SER A 414 -38.88 7.25 48.82
CA SER A 414 -38.39 7.02 50.21
C SER A 414 -38.01 5.60 50.65
N LEU A 415 -36.91 5.58 51.43
CA LEU A 415 -36.02 4.49 51.91
C LEU A 415 -36.69 3.53 52.94
N PRO A 416 -36.01 2.44 53.37
CA PRO A 416 -35.15 2.51 54.57
C PRO A 416 -33.88 1.61 54.60
N VAL A 417 -33.08 1.90 55.64
CA VAL A 417 -31.77 1.39 56.11
C VAL A 417 -31.84 0.02 56.83
N ILE A 418 -30.71 -0.70 56.94
CA ILE A 418 -30.15 -1.48 58.11
C ILE A 418 -28.77 -2.06 57.70
N GLU A 419 -27.62 -1.56 58.22
CA GLU A 419 -26.79 -2.04 59.38
C GLU A 419 -26.12 -3.43 59.17
N LYS A 420 -24.85 -3.77 59.48
CA LYS A 420 -23.77 -3.23 60.36
C LYS A 420 -22.40 -3.98 60.16
N ILE A 421 -21.30 -3.26 60.42
CA ILE A 421 -20.06 -3.60 61.21
C ILE A 421 -19.08 -4.72 60.75
N SER A 422 -17.79 -4.39 60.52
CA SER A 422 -16.72 -4.52 61.54
C SER A 422 -15.33 -4.04 61.06
N ASP A 423 -14.61 -3.44 62.01
CA ASP A 423 -13.32 -2.75 61.95
C ASP A 423 -12.09 -3.65 61.71
N CYS A 424 -11.01 -3.03 61.20
CA CYS A 424 -9.72 -2.92 61.92
C CYS A 424 -8.62 -2.23 61.09
N LYS A 425 -8.14 -1.07 61.57
CA LYS A 425 -6.75 -0.61 61.50
C LYS A 425 -6.36 -0.16 62.91
N PRO A 426 -5.09 -0.27 63.31
CA PRO A 426 -4.32 0.97 63.51
C PRO A 426 -2.82 0.80 63.14
N SER A 427 -2.23 1.73 62.39
CA SER A 427 -1.43 2.87 62.86
C SER A 427 0.07 2.57 62.93
N LEU A 428 0.91 3.45 62.36
CA LEU A 428 1.93 4.19 63.09
C LEU A 428 2.62 5.22 62.18
N THR A 429 2.71 6.42 62.74
CA THR A 429 3.23 7.68 62.21
C THR A 429 4.74 7.79 62.31
N LYS A 430 5.31 8.68 61.46
CA LYS A 430 6.67 9.25 61.52
C LYS A 430 7.05 9.80 62.91
N PRO A 431 8.33 10.12 63.12
CA PRO A 431 8.63 11.54 63.34
C PRO A 431 9.79 12.09 62.50
N SER A 432 9.83 13.41 62.49
CA SER A 432 10.61 14.34 61.70
C SER A 432 11.82 14.93 62.44
N ALA A 433 12.75 15.47 61.64
CA ALA A 433 13.61 16.64 61.88
C ALA A 433 14.91 16.51 62.69
N GLY A 434 16.01 16.88 62.01
CA GLY A 434 17.26 17.36 62.59
C GLY A 434 18.03 18.18 61.54
N LYS A 435 18.12 19.51 61.73
CA LYS A 435 18.99 20.45 61.01
C LYS A 435 20.36 20.48 61.69
N MET A 436 21.46 20.59 60.93
CA MET A 436 22.58 21.51 61.23
C MET A 436 23.53 21.70 60.04
N ASN A 437 24.12 22.89 60.00
CA ASN A 437 24.92 23.54 58.96
C ASN A 437 26.35 22.99 58.75
N GLY A 438 26.92 23.22 57.55
CA GLY A 438 28.15 24.02 57.44
C GLY A 438 29.31 23.52 56.55
N LYS A 439 29.66 24.33 55.53
CA LYS A 439 30.99 24.58 54.89
C LYS A 439 31.55 23.49 53.95
N SER A 440 31.60 23.73 52.63
CA SER A 440 32.55 24.51 51.81
C SER A 440 33.90 23.83 51.59
N ASP A 441 34.21 23.47 50.33
CA ASP A 441 35.54 23.74 49.77
C ASP A 441 35.54 23.65 48.22
N ASP A 442 36.05 24.73 47.63
CA ASP A 442 36.39 24.94 46.23
C ASP A 442 37.73 24.28 45.87
N ARG A 443 37.84 23.72 44.66
CA ARG A 443 38.98 24.03 43.76
C ARG A 443 38.76 23.57 42.31
N PRO A 444 39.32 24.29 41.31
CA PRO A 444 38.88 24.23 39.91
C PRO A 444 39.80 23.43 38.97
N LEU A 445 39.25 23.23 37.77
CA LEU A 445 39.84 22.73 36.51
C LEU A 445 41.18 23.39 36.12
N PRO A 446 41.96 22.72 35.25
CA PRO A 446 42.71 23.41 34.22
C PRO A 446 42.39 22.90 32.79
N LYS A 447 42.33 23.83 31.83
CA LYS A 447 42.56 23.61 30.39
C LYS A 447 43.87 24.35 29.97
N PRO A 448 44.28 24.36 28.68
CA PRO A 448 45.31 23.50 28.11
C PRO A 448 46.59 24.28 27.75
N GLY A 449 47.75 23.62 27.78
CA GLY A 449 49.03 24.20 27.34
C GLY A 449 49.55 23.50 26.09
N ALA A 450 49.72 24.26 25.01
CA ALA A 450 50.46 23.85 23.81
C ALA A 450 51.98 23.98 24.06
N LEU A 451 52.76 23.01 23.57
CA LEU A 451 54.19 23.12 23.23
C LEU A 451 54.64 21.86 22.46
N SER A 452 55.19 22.07 21.26
CA SER A 452 56.07 21.17 20.51
C SER A 452 57.55 21.54 20.80
N PRO A 453 58.58 20.97 20.15
CA PRO A 453 58.85 19.62 19.63
C PRO A 453 60.15 19.01 20.22
N SER A 454 60.35 17.68 20.11
CA SER A 454 61.70 17.10 20.03
C SER A 454 61.66 15.68 19.43
N ASP A 455 62.27 15.56 18.25
CA ASP A 455 62.51 14.35 17.47
C ASP A 455 63.70 13.51 17.97
N HIS A 456 63.78 12.30 17.40
CA HIS A 456 64.87 11.31 17.32
C HIS A 456 64.68 10.08 18.23
N LEU A 457 64.58 8.82 17.77
CA LEU A 457 65.08 8.19 16.54
C LEU A 457 64.21 7.02 16.05
N SER A 458 64.26 6.88 14.72
CA SER A 458 63.81 5.89 13.76
C SER A 458 63.93 4.38 14.08
N VAL A 459 62.92 3.61 13.65
CA VAL A 459 63.13 2.30 13.00
C VAL A 459 62.18 2.18 11.78
N VAL A 460 62.81 2.27 10.61
CA VAL A 460 62.52 1.73 9.27
C VAL A 460 61.12 1.16 9.00
N GLU A 461 60.41 1.84 8.08
CA GLU A 461 59.26 1.34 7.33
C GLU A 461 59.65 0.21 6.36
N THR A 462 58.89 -0.88 6.37
CA THR A 462 58.68 -1.73 5.20
C THR A 462 57.18 -1.85 5.00
N GLU A 463 56.67 -1.15 3.99
CA GLU A 463 55.30 -1.26 3.51
C GLU A 463 55.00 -2.68 3.02
N LYS A 464 53.85 -3.22 3.44
CA LYS A 464 53.13 -4.28 2.72
C LYS A 464 51.69 -3.80 2.53
N PRO A 465 51.11 -4.00 1.33
CA PRO A 465 49.87 -3.37 0.95
C PRO A 465 48.68 -4.00 1.68
N ASP A 466 47.75 -3.13 2.10
CA ASP A 466 46.46 -3.48 2.64
C ASP A 466 45.67 -4.35 1.66
N ALA A 467 45.16 -5.48 2.15
CA ALA A 467 44.24 -6.32 1.40
C ALA A 467 42.87 -5.63 1.37
N GLU A 468 42.49 -5.12 0.19
CA GLU A 468 41.11 -4.73 -0.11
C GLU A 468 40.15 -5.90 0.17
N ILE A 469 39.21 -5.70 1.08
CA ILE A 469 38.04 -6.57 1.19
C ILE A 469 37.11 -6.21 0.02
N ALA A 470 37.33 -6.87 -1.12
CA ALA A 470 36.45 -6.76 -2.27
C ALA A 470 35.03 -7.23 -1.89
N VAL A 471 34.05 -6.33 -1.96
CA VAL A 471 32.63 -6.69 -1.91
C VAL A 471 32.34 -7.43 -3.22
N VAL A 472 32.32 -8.76 -3.17
CA VAL A 472 31.99 -9.60 -4.33
C VAL A 472 30.51 -9.42 -4.64
N GLU A 473 30.19 -8.58 -5.63
CA GLU A 473 28.86 -8.46 -6.21
C GLU A 473 28.58 -9.68 -7.12
N VAL A 474 27.52 -10.44 -6.82
CA VAL A 474 27.04 -11.49 -7.71
C VAL A 474 26.18 -10.86 -8.79
N GLU A 475 26.68 -10.84 -10.01
CA GLU A 475 25.97 -10.35 -11.18
C GLU A 475 24.84 -11.33 -11.59
N TYR A 476 23.62 -10.80 -11.79
CA TYR A 476 22.45 -11.60 -12.17
C TYR A 476 22.20 -11.50 -13.67
N ILE A 477 22.79 -12.41 -14.42
CA ILE A 477 22.68 -12.45 -15.88
C ILE A 477 21.35 -13.11 -16.29
N GLU A 478 20.57 -12.44 -17.15
CA GLU A 478 19.36 -13.01 -17.75
C GLU A 478 19.69 -14.22 -18.63
N SER A 479 18.78 -15.17 -18.73
CA SER A 479 19.05 -16.46 -19.38
C SER A 479 19.41 -16.33 -20.87
N GLU A 480 18.89 -15.30 -21.53
CA GLU A 480 19.16 -14.96 -22.93
C GLU A 480 20.55 -14.34 -23.15
N LYS A 481 21.21 -13.91 -22.07
CA LYS A 481 22.53 -13.26 -22.08
C LYS A 481 23.63 -14.18 -21.50
N LEU A 482 23.32 -15.44 -21.21
CA LEU A 482 24.31 -16.39 -20.74
C LEU A 482 25.15 -16.88 -21.91
N ASP A 483 26.47 -16.82 -21.76
CA ASP A 483 27.41 -17.44 -22.69
C ASP A 483 27.59 -18.94 -22.40
N ASN A 484 28.04 -19.66 -23.43
CA ASN A 484 28.43 -21.06 -23.31
C ASN A 484 29.64 -21.22 -22.37
N VAL A 485 29.80 -22.40 -21.78
CA VAL A 485 30.98 -22.76 -20.97
C VAL A 485 32.13 -23.24 -21.87
N ASP A 486 33.35 -22.81 -21.57
CA ASP A 486 34.55 -23.14 -22.36
C ASP A 486 34.93 -24.63 -22.30
N ASP A 487 34.79 -25.26 -21.13
CA ASP A 487 35.03 -26.69 -20.90
C ASP A 487 33.85 -27.32 -20.16
N ALA A 488 32.89 -27.83 -20.93
CA ALA A 488 31.68 -28.44 -20.40
C ALA A 488 31.97 -29.66 -19.52
N ASP A 489 32.93 -30.52 -19.90
CA ASP A 489 33.27 -31.74 -19.18
C ASP A 489 33.88 -31.46 -17.80
N ALA A 490 34.76 -30.45 -17.71
CA ALA A 490 35.31 -30.01 -16.43
C ALA A 490 34.24 -29.38 -15.53
N VAL A 491 33.32 -28.61 -16.10
CA VAL A 491 32.21 -28.01 -15.35
C VAL A 491 31.22 -29.08 -14.87
N LEU A 492 30.87 -30.06 -15.70
CA LEU A 492 30.01 -31.19 -15.31
C LEU A 492 30.60 -31.98 -14.13
N LYS A 493 31.92 -32.18 -14.10
CA LYS A 493 32.61 -32.89 -13.01
C LYS A 493 32.65 -32.09 -11.70
N SER A 494 32.67 -30.76 -11.77
CA SER A 494 32.83 -29.88 -10.61
C SER A 494 31.50 -29.29 -10.09
N VAL A 495 30.44 -29.26 -10.89
CA VAL A 495 29.17 -28.58 -10.56
C VAL A 495 28.51 -29.10 -9.28
N LEU A 496 28.54 -30.42 -9.04
CA LEU A 496 27.95 -31.01 -7.82
C LEU A 496 28.71 -30.56 -6.57
N ALA A 497 30.05 -30.54 -6.62
CA ALA A 497 30.87 -30.08 -5.52
C ALA A 497 30.70 -28.58 -5.26
N GLY A 498 30.56 -27.77 -6.33
CA GLY A 498 30.29 -26.34 -6.23
C GLY A 498 28.93 -26.04 -5.60
N LEU A 499 27.88 -26.75 -6.00
CA LEU A 499 26.54 -26.62 -5.42
C LEU A 499 26.46 -27.05 -3.95
N ASP A 500 27.32 -27.97 -3.52
CA ASP A 500 27.40 -28.42 -2.13
C ASP A 500 28.44 -27.63 -1.28
N SER A 501 29.07 -26.61 -1.87
CA SER A 501 30.09 -25.80 -1.20
C SER A 501 29.55 -25.07 0.03
N LYS A 502 30.43 -24.84 1.01
CA LYS A 502 30.17 -23.98 2.16
C LYS A 502 30.29 -22.50 1.82
N ASP A 503 31.04 -22.17 0.77
CA ASP A 503 31.16 -20.82 0.26
C ASP A 503 29.98 -20.48 -0.64
N TRP A 504 29.28 -19.40 -0.29
CA TRP A 504 28.04 -19.01 -0.95
C TRP A 504 28.28 -18.41 -2.34
N VAL A 505 29.47 -17.84 -2.60
CA VAL A 505 29.85 -17.33 -3.93
C VAL A 505 30.03 -18.51 -4.88
N SER A 506 30.80 -19.52 -4.45
CA SER A 506 30.95 -20.79 -5.18
C SER A 506 29.62 -21.47 -5.50
N VAL A 507 28.64 -21.41 -4.58
CA VAL A 507 27.29 -21.94 -4.83
C VAL A 507 26.56 -21.14 -5.91
N CYS A 508 26.65 -19.80 -5.91
CA CYS A 508 26.08 -18.96 -6.96
C CYS A 508 26.72 -19.24 -8.33
N ASP A 509 28.04 -19.40 -8.37
CA ASP A 509 28.76 -19.73 -9.61
C ASP A 509 28.37 -21.11 -10.13
N ALA A 510 28.26 -22.10 -9.25
CA ALA A 510 27.81 -23.42 -9.60
C ALA A 510 26.35 -23.42 -10.11
N LEU A 511 25.45 -22.63 -9.50
CA LEU A 511 24.08 -22.45 -9.98
C LEU A 511 24.05 -21.78 -11.37
N ASN A 512 24.89 -20.77 -11.62
CA ASN A 512 25.01 -20.18 -12.95
C ASN A 512 25.57 -21.18 -13.97
N ASN A 513 26.49 -22.06 -13.58
CA ASN A 513 26.94 -23.14 -14.44
C ASN A 513 25.84 -24.17 -14.73
N VAL A 514 24.99 -24.50 -13.76
CA VAL A 514 23.78 -25.31 -14.02
C VAL A 514 22.88 -24.66 -15.07
N ARG A 515 22.71 -23.33 -15.02
CA ARG A 515 21.94 -22.58 -16.02
C ARG A 515 22.56 -22.70 -17.41
N ARG A 516 23.86 -22.43 -17.53
CA ARG A 516 24.60 -22.56 -18.81
C ARG A 516 24.54 -23.97 -19.37
N LEU A 517 24.78 -24.99 -18.55
CA LEU A 517 24.66 -26.39 -18.94
C LEU A 517 23.25 -26.75 -19.40
N SER A 518 22.21 -26.23 -18.72
CA SER A 518 20.82 -26.49 -19.10
C SER A 518 20.46 -25.89 -20.47
N ILE A 519 21.10 -24.79 -20.86
CA ILE A 519 20.86 -24.09 -22.13
C ILE A 519 21.70 -24.68 -23.27
N PHE A 520 22.99 -24.90 -23.04
CA PHE A 520 23.96 -25.24 -24.09
C PHE A 520 24.35 -26.71 -24.15
N HIS A 521 24.28 -27.45 -23.04
CA HIS A 521 24.73 -28.86 -22.89
C HIS A 521 23.64 -29.72 -22.24
N LYS A 522 22.44 -29.64 -22.83
CA LYS A 522 21.21 -30.17 -22.24
C LYS A 522 21.25 -31.70 -22.09
N GLU A 523 21.84 -32.42 -23.04
CA GLU A 523 21.84 -33.89 -23.07
C GLU A 523 22.72 -34.47 -21.95
N GLU A 524 23.92 -33.92 -21.78
CA GLU A 524 24.88 -34.32 -20.75
C GLU A 524 24.33 -34.04 -19.35
N MET A 525 23.70 -32.88 -19.19
CA MET A 525 23.15 -32.45 -17.91
C MET A 525 21.87 -33.22 -17.52
N LEU A 526 21.10 -33.74 -18.50
CA LEU A 526 19.91 -34.54 -18.25
C LEU A 526 20.19 -35.76 -17.35
N HIS A 527 21.35 -36.41 -17.53
CA HIS A 527 21.77 -37.58 -16.76
C HIS A 527 22.14 -37.29 -15.30
N MET A 528 22.24 -36.01 -14.91
CA MET A 528 22.62 -35.60 -13.56
C MET A 528 21.52 -34.85 -12.80
N LEU A 529 20.35 -34.65 -13.40
CA LEU A 529 19.27 -33.84 -12.79
C LEU A 529 18.78 -34.41 -11.46
N ASP A 530 18.81 -35.73 -11.28
CA ASP A 530 18.48 -36.44 -10.05
C ASP A 530 19.37 -36.01 -8.87
N LYS A 531 20.64 -35.71 -9.14
CA LYS A 531 21.62 -35.23 -8.15
C LYS A 531 21.62 -33.71 -8.02
N VAL A 532 21.36 -32.99 -9.11
CA VAL A 532 21.42 -31.52 -9.14
C VAL A 532 20.18 -30.89 -8.48
N ILE A 533 18.98 -31.39 -8.78
CA ILE A 533 17.74 -30.79 -8.27
C ILE A 533 17.68 -30.74 -6.73
N PRO A 534 18.07 -31.79 -5.98
CA PRO A 534 18.17 -31.71 -4.52
C PRO A 534 19.07 -30.58 -4.01
N LEU A 535 20.19 -30.31 -4.69
CA LEU A 535 21.12 -29.23 -4.33
C LEU A 535 20.58 -27.84 -4.73
N VAL A 536 19.84 -27.74 -5.83
CA VAL A 536 19.08 -26.52 -6.17
C VAL A 536 18.00 -26.25 -5.12
N VAL A 537 17.29 -27.28 -4.65
CA VAL A 537 16.31 -27.18 -3.55
C VAL A 537 16.98 -26.76 -2.23
N LYS A 538 18.17 -27.29 -1.92
CA LYS A 538 18.99 -26.84 -0.79
C LYS A 538 19.33 -25.35 -0.92
N SER A 539 19.66 -24.89 -2.12
CA SER A 539 19.96 -23.49 -2.43
C SER A 539 18.74 -22.58 -2.33
N LEU A 540 17.56 -23.05 -2.74
CA LEU A 540 16.29 -22.33 -2.53
C LEU A 540 15.98 -22.13 -1.04
N LYS A 541 16.39 -23.06 -0.17
CA LYS A 541 16.22 -22.94 1.30
C LYS A 541 17.27 -22.04 1.96
N ASN A 542 18.28 -21.57 1.24
CA ASN A 542 19.36 -20.77 1.81
C ASN A 542 18.83 -19.42 2.35
N PRO A 543 19.29 -18.95 3.53
CA PRO A 543 18.89 -17.66 4.09
C PRO A 543 19.41 -16.45 3.29
N ARG A 544 20.49 -16.62 2.52
CA ARG A 544 21.07 -15.56 1.70
C ARG A 544 20.23 -15.33 0.44
N SER A 545 19.78 -14.09 0.25
CA SER A 545 18.93 -13.73 -0.89
C SER A 545 19.60 -13.91 -2.25
N ALA A 546 20.92 -13.73 -2.36
CA ALA A 546 21.65 -13.93 -3.61
C ALA A 546 21.62 -15.39 -4.09
N VAL A 547 21.93 -16.33 -3.21
CA VAL A 547 21.85 -17.77 -3.49
C VAL A 547 20.43 -18.17 -3.82
N CYS A 548 19.46 -17.69 -3.04
CA CYS A 548 18.06 -18.03 -3.25
C CYS A 548 17.52 -17.51 -4.59
N LYS A 549 17.85 -16.27 -4.98
CA LYS A 549 17.44 -15.71 -6.28
C LYS A 549 18.07 -16.47 -7.44
N THR A 550 19.37 -16.74 -7.37
CA THR A 550 20.09 -17.50 -8.40
C THR A 550 19.51 -18.91 -8.55
N ALA A 551 19.11 -19.55 -7.44
CA ALA A 551 18.43 -20.84 -7.47
C ALA A 551 17.01 -20.77 -8.09
N CYS A 552 16.27 -19.68 -7.89
CA CYS A 552 14.99 -19.45 -8.59
C CYS A 552 15.20 -19.30 -10.11
N MET A 553 16.19 -18.51 -10.52
CA MET A 553 16.54 -18.34 -11.95
C MET A 553 16.98 -19.69 -12.56
N THR A 554 17.79 -20.46 -11.82
CA THR A 554 18.19 -21.82 -12.20
C THR A 554 16.99 -22.74 -12.37
N SER A 555 16.00 -22.66 -11.48
CA SER A 555 14.78 -23.44 -11.59
C SER A 555 13.98 -23.08 -12.86
N ALA A 556 13.90 -21.80 -13.21
CA ALA A 556 13.24 -21.34 -14.44
C ALA A 556 13.90 -21.92 -15.70
N ASP A 557 15.23 -21.91 -15.75
CA ASP A 557 15.99 -22.44 -16.88
C ASP A 557 15.84 -23.96 -16.99
N ILE A 558 15.87 -24.68 -15.87
CA ILE A 558 15.58 -26.12 -15.81
C ILE A 558 14.18 -26.42 -16.37
N PHE A 559 13.15 -25.63 -16.00
CA PHE A 559 11.80 -25.82 -16.57
C PHE A 559 11.78 -25.63 -18.08
N SER A 560 12.46 -24.60 -18.59
CA SER A 560 12.51 -24.31 -20.03
C SER A 560 13.32 -25.33 -20.83
N ALA A 561 14.40 -25.85 -20.23
CA ALA A 561 15.29 -26.79 -20.88
C ALA A 561 14.66 -28.19 -20.93
N TYR A 562 14.14 -28.69 -19.81
CA TYR A 562 13.82 -30.12 -19.67
C TYR A 562 12.33 -30.45 -19.78
N ASN A 563 11.44 -29.44 -19.76
CA ASN A 563 9.99 -29.62 -19.96
C ASN A 563 9.42 -30.75 -19.08
N ASN A 564 8.90 -31.82 -19.70
CA ASN A 564 8.26 -32.94 -19.01
C ASN A 564 9.24 -33.94 -18.38
N ASN A 565 10.54 -33.90 -18.73
CA ASN A 565 11.52 -34.87 -18.25
C ASN A 565 11.84 -34.71 -16.75
N ILE A 566 11.37 -33.63 -16.12
CA ILE A 566 11.60 -33.32 -14.71
C ILE A 566 10.36 -33.48 -13.84
N THR A 567 9.26 -34.01 -14.39
CA THR A 567 7.98 -34.13 -13.67
C THR A 567 8.11 -34.92 -12.36
N ASP A 568 8.93 -35.97 -12.33
CA ASP A 568 9.12 -36.80 -11.12
C ASP A 568 9.91 -36.09 -10.01
N LEU A 569 10.69 -35.06 -10.36
CA LEU A 569 11.52 -34.28 -9.44
C LEU A 569 10.85 -32.96 -9.03
N LEU A 570 9.71 -32.65 -9.64
CA LEU A 570 9.02 -31.36 -9.55
C LEU A 570 8.51 -31.02 -8.15
N ASP A 571 8.05 -32.00 -7.37
CA ASP A 571 7.35 -31.77 -6.10
C ASP A 571 8.19 -30.97 -5.10
N SER A 572 9.48 -31.26 -5.07
CA SER A 572 10.45 -30.60 -4.19
C SER A 572 10.71 -29.14 -4.58
N LEU A 573 10.81 -28.87 -5.88
CA LEU A 573 10.98 -27.53 -6.44
C LEU A 573 9.70 -26.71 -6.30
N LEU A 574 8.56 -27.28 -6.69
CA LEU A 574 7.25 -26.63 -6.65
C LEU A 574 6.92 -26.12 -5.24
N THR A 575 7.11 -26.97 -4.22
CA THR A 575 6.85 -26.60 -2.83
C THR A 575 7.71 -25.41 -2.39
N GLN A 576 9.00 -25.42 -2.73
CA GLN A 576 9.90 -24.32 -2.35
C GLN A 576 9.63 -23.04 -3.15
N LEU A 577 9.33 -23.13 -4.45
CA LEU A 577 9.04 -21.96 -5.28
C LEU A 577 7.71 -21.30 -4.88
N LEU A 578 6.68 -22.09 -4.54
CA LEU A 578 5.44 -21.56 -3.98
C LEU A 578 5.68 -20.89 -2.62
N LEU A 579 6.53 -21.48 -1.77
CA LEU A 579 6.91 -20.84 -0.51
C LEU A 579 7.63 -19.51 -0.76
N LYS A 580 8.60 -19.47 -1.68
CA LYS A 580 9.41 -18.26 -1.93
C LYS A 580 8.64 -17.15 -2.64
N SER A 581 7.75 -17.49 -3.57
CA SER A 581 6.82 -16.52 -4.18
C SER A 581 5.74 -16.01 -3.21
N SER A 582 5.55 -16.68 -2.06
CA SER A 582 4.61 -16.24 -1.01
C SER A 582 5.22 -15.31 0.04
N GLN A 583 6.53 -15.01 -0.05
CA GLN A 583 7.28 -14.19 0.90
C GLN A 583 7.27 -12.71 0.53
N ASP A 584 7.47 -11.84 1.53
CA ASP A 584 7.43 -10.38 1.37
C ASP A 584 8.74 -9.78 0.79
N LYS A 585 9.80 -10.60 0.63
CA LYS A 585 11.07 -10.17 0.03
C LYS A 585 10.96 -10.09 -1.50
N ARG A 586 10.55 -8.91 -2.01
CA ARG A 586 10.29 -8.62 -3.42
C ARG A 586 11.33 -9.19 -4.40
N PHE A 587 12.62 -9.00 -4.11
CA PHE A 587 13.72 -9.46 -4.98
C PHE A 587 13.76 -10.97 -5.25
N VAL A 588 13.50 -11.80 -4.24
CA VAL A 588 13.48 -13.28 -4.38
C VAL A 588 12.11 -13.75 -4.86
N CYS A 589 11.06 -13.08 -4.40
CA CYS A 589 9.67 -13.36 -4.74
C CYS A 589 9.44 -13.24 -6.26
N GLU A 590 9.88 -12.14 -6.88
CA GLU A 590 9.75 -11.92 -8.33
C GLU A 590 10.46 -13.01 -9.14
N ALA A 591 11.66 -13.44 -8.72
CA ALA A 591 12.38 -14.53 -9.39
C ALA A 591 11.67 -15.88 -9.22
N ALA A 592 11.09 -16.16 -8.05
CA ALA A 592 10.30 -17.36 -7.81
C ALA A 592 9.00 -17.37 -8.64
N GLU A 593 8.34 -16.21 -8.80
CA GLU A 593 7.16 -16.08 -9.66
C GLU A 593 7.49 -16.26 -11.14
N LYS A 594 8.63 -15.73 -11.60
CA LYS A 594 9.14 -15.99 -12.96
C LYS A 594 9.38 -17.49 -13.17
N ALA A 595 9.97 -18.18 -12.20
CA ALA A 595 10.18 -19.62 -12.26
C ALA A 595 8.86 -20.41 -12.30
N LEU A 596 7.87 -20.05 -11.48
CA LEU A 596 6.52 -20.65 -11.53
C LEU A 596 5.84 -20.37 -12.87
N THR A 597 6.03 -19.20 -13.45
CA THR A 597 5.50 -18.86 -14.77
C THR A 597 6.14 -19.72 -15.86
N ALA A 598 7.47 -19.89 -15.83
CA ALA A 598 8.20 -20.79 -16.72
C ALA A 598 7.69 -22.23 -16.58
N MET A 599 7.52 -22.72 -15.34
CA MET A 599 6.95 -24.04 -15.07
C MET A 599 5.58 -24.22 -15.74
N THR A 600 4.66 -23.26 -15.56
CA THR A 600 3.33 -23.28 -16.18
C THR A 600 3.34 -23.10 -17.69
N LYS A 601 4.46 -22.69 -18.30
CA LYS A 601 4.63 -22.50 -19.74
C LYS A 601 5.22 -23.75 -20.40
N TYR A 602 6.18 -24.40 -19.76
CA TYR A 602 6.99 -25.46 -20.38
C TYR A 602 6.58 -26.88 -19.98
N ILE A 603 6.00 -27.08 -18.79
CA ILE A 603 5.49 -28.39 -18.36
C ILE A 603 4.07 -28.60 -18.92
N ALA A 604 3.78 -29.81 -19.40
CA ALA A 604 2.46 -30.19 -19.88
C ALA A 604 1.41 -30.09 -18.74
N PRO A 605 0.25 -29.44 -18.98
CA PRO A 605 -0.78 -29.29 -17.95
C PRO A 605 -1.30 -30.61 -17.36
N THR A 606 -1.38 -31.67 -18.16
CA THR A 606 -1.81 -33.01 -17.73
C THR A 606 -0.92 -33.59 -16.63
N LEU A 607 0.39 -33.28 -16.67
CA LEU A 607 1.38 -33.69 -15.67
C LEU A 607 1.46 -32.72 -14.49
N LEU A 608 1.23 -31.43 -14.72
CA LEU A 608 1.37 -30.38 -13.72
C LEU A 608 0.16 -30.25 -12.78
N LEU A 609 -1.07 -30.35 -13.30
CA LEU A 609 -2.30 -30.15 -12.53
C LEU A 609 -2.44 -31.13 -11.34
N PRO A 610 -2.12 -32.44 -11.45
CA PRO A 610 -2.11 -33.35 -10.31
C PRO A 610 -1.15 -32.91 -9.19
N LYS A 611 0.01 -32.33 -9.53
CA LYS A 611 1.01 -31.84 -8.56
C LYS A 611 0.56 -30.54 -7.88
N LEU A 612 -0.23 -29.72 -8.56
CA LEU A 612 -0.79 -28.47 -8.00
C LEU A 612 -1.99 -28.72 -7.06
N GLN A 613 -2.76 -29.80 -7.23
CA GLN A 613 -3.95 -30.06 -6.42
C GLN A 613 -3.70 -30.07 -4.89
N PRO A 614 -2.66 -30.74 -4.36
CA PRO A 614 -2.35 -30.68 -2.93
C PRO A 614 -2.02 -29.25 -2.46
N CYS A 615 -1.41 -28.44 -3.31
CA CYS A 615 -1.02 -27.06 -3.01
C CYS A 615 -2.23 -26.11 -2.88
N LEU A 616 -3.32 -26.37 -3.60
CA LEU A 616 -4.58 -25.63 -3.48
C LEU A 616 -5.27 -25.83 -2.12
N LYS A 617 -4.91 -26.88 -1.38
CA LYS A 617 -5.42 -27.18 -0.03
C LYS A 617 -4.40 -26.89 1.07
N ASN A 618 -3.32 -26.17 0.75
CA ASN A 618 -2.27 -25.87 1.72
C ASN A 618 -2.81 -25.04 2.90
N ARG A 619 -2.29 -25.24 4.12
CA ARG A 619 -2.71 -24.45 5.29
C ARG A 619 -2.40 -22.96 5.14
N ASN A 620 -1.31 -22.61 4.45
CA ASN A 620 -0.90 -21.23 4.25
C ASN A 620 -1.71 -20.58 3.09
N PRO A 621 -2.50 -19.52 3.36
CA PRO A 621 -3.31 -18.86 2.34
C PRO A 621 -2.48 -18.28 1.20
N ARG A 622 -1.27 -17.75 1.48
CA ARG A 622 -0.41 -17.17 0.43
C ARG A 622 0.09 -18.24 -0.55
N ILE A 623 0.38 -19.45 -0.06
CA ILE A 623 0.75 -20.58 -0.93
C ILE A 623 -0.45 -21.01 -1.78
N ARG A 624 -1.66 -21.08 -1.19
CA ARG A 624 -2.88 -21.39 -1.95
C ARG A 624 -3.12 -20.39 -3.07
N ALA A 625 -2.98 -19.10 -2.82
CA ALA A 625 -3.12 -18.07 -3.84
C ALA A 625 -2.13 -18.24 -5.01
N LYS A 626 -0.85 -18.51 -4.74
CA LYS A 626 0.15 -18.76 -5.80
C LYS A 626 -0.11 -20.07 -6.54
N ALA A 627 -0.58 -21.11 -5.86
CA ALA A 627 -1.00 -22.36 -6.49
C ALA A 627 -2.24 -22.15 -7.39
N SER A 628 -3.23 -21.38 -6.96
CA SER A 628 -4.42 -21.02 -7.74
C SER A 628 -4.06 -20.26 -9.00
N LEU A 629 -3.07 -19.36 -8.93
CA LEU A 629 -2.56 -18.65 -10.11
C LEU A 629 -1.83 -19.58 -11.10
N CYS A 630 -1.06 -20.55 -10.59
CA CYS A 630 -0.44 -21.56 -11.47
C CYS A 630 -1.49 -22.47 -12.11
N PHE A 631 -2.53 -22.82 -11.35
CA PHE A 631 -3.66 -23.60 -11.81
C PHE A 631 -4.43 -22.86 -12.92
N SER A 632 -4.74 -21.57 -12.72
CA SER A 632 -5.47 -20.77 -13.70
C SER A 632 -4.74 -20.55 -15.02
N ARG A 633 -3.40 -20.54 -15.01
CA ARG A 633 -2.57 -20.49 -16.22
C ARG A 633 -2.48 -21.84 -16.95
N SER A 634 -2.60 -22.94 -16.21
CA SER A 634 -2.42 -24.29 -16.74
C SER A 634 -3.70 -24.85 -17.36
N VAL A 635 -4.87 -24.54 -16.80
CA VAL A 635 -6.15 -25.08 -17.28
C VAL A 635 -6.47 -24.67 -18.74
N PRO A 636 -6.36 -23.40 -19.17
CA PRO A 636 -6.64 -23.03 -20.56
C PRO A 636 -5.72 -23.72 -21.58
N ARG A 637 -4.50 -24.10 -21.17
CA ARG A 637 -3.52 -24.78 -22.03
C ARG A 637 -3.89 -26.23 -22.35
N LEU A 638 -4.85 -26.84 -21.65
CA LEU A 638 -5.40 -28.14 -22.01
C LEU A 638 -6.25 -28.07 -23.30
N GLY A 639 -6.80 -26.90 -23.63
CA GLY A 639 -7.77 -26.75 -24.72
C GLY A 639 -9.08 -27.50 -24.46
N VAL A 640 -10.01 -27.45 -25.42
CA VAL A 640 -11.35 -28.05 -25.29
C VAL A 640 -11.28 -29.56 -25.09
N GLU A 641 -10.50 -30.27 -25.91
CA GLU A 641 -10.39 -31.74 -25.84
C GLU A 641 -9.62 -32.21 -24.60
N GLY A 642 -8.53 -31.52 -24.21
CA GLY A 642 -7.79 -31.87 -23.00
C GLY A 642 -8.58 -31.60 -21.71
N ILE A 643 -9.45 -30.59 -21.69
CA ILE A 643 -10.36 -30.32 -20.57
C ILE A 643 -11.40 -31.44 -20.43
N LYS A 644 -11.92 -31.96 -21.55
CA LYS A 644 -12.83 -33.13 -21.53
C LYS A 644 -12.12 -34.37 -20.99
N GLU A 645 -10.93 -34.67 -21.50
CA GLU A 645 -10.16 -35.86 -21.12
C GLU A 645 -9.73 -35.81 -19.64
N TYR A 646 -9.29 -34.65 -19.16
CA TYR A 646 -8.91 -34.48 -17.75
C TYR A 646 -10.12 -34.58 -16.80
N GLY A 647 -11.29 -34.12 -17.26
CA GLY A 647 -12.55 -34.10 -16.54
C GLY A 647 -12.92 -32.69 -16.06
N ILE A 648 -13.93 -32.11 -16.70
CA ILE A 648 -14.47 -30.78 -16.35
C ILE A 648 -14.93 -30.74 -14.89
N ASP A 649 -15.51 -31.83 -14.39
CA ASP A 649 -15.99 -31.98 -13.02
C ASP A 649 -14.86 -31.81 -11.98
N LYS A 650 -13.69 -32.39 -12.23
CA LYS A 650 -12.52 -32.28 -11.34
C LYS A 650 -11.97 -30.85 -11.30
N LEU A 651 -11.89 -30.21 -12.46
CA LEU A 651 -11.43 -28.82 -12.58
C LEU A 651 -12.42 -27.85 -11.92
N LEU A 652 -13.72 -28.09 -12.10
CA LEU A 652 -14.81 -27.34 -11.48
C LEU A 652 -14.74 -27.43 -9.95
N GLN A 653 -14.58 -28.64 -9.40
CA GLN A 653 -14.44 -28.84 -7.95
C GLN A 653 -13.19 -28.14 -7.37
N ALA A 654 -12.06 -28.22 -8.08
CA ALA A 654 -10.83 -27.57 -7.67
C ALA A 654 -10.99 -26.04 -7.64
N ALA A 655 -11.52 -25.43 -8.72
CA ALA A 655 -11.73 -23.99 -8.79
C ALA A 655 -12.80 -23.49 -7.80
N ALA A 656 -13.92 -24.22 -7.66
CA ALA A 656 -14.97 -23.87 -6.70
C ALA A 656 -14.47 -23.82 -5.26
N SER A 657 -13.55 -24.72 -4.88
CA SER A 657 -12.95 -24.73 -3.53
C SER A 657 -12.15 -23.47 -3.19
N GLN A 658 -11.70 -22.73 -4.20
CA GLN A 658 -10.88 -21.53 -4.04
C GLN A 658 -11.70 -20.23 -4.04
N LEU A 659 -12.98 -20.26 -4.42
CA LEU A 659 -13.86 -19.08 -4.41
C LEU A 659 -14.10 -18.50 -3.00
N SER A 660 -13.98 -19.33 -1.97
CA SER A 660 -14.10 -18.96 -0.56
C SER A 660 -12.76 -18.70 0.13
N ASP A 661 -11.65 -18.65 -0.63
CA ASP A 661 -10.34 -18.41 -0.05
C ASP A 661 -10.22 -17.00 0.58
N GLN A 662 -9.33 -16.87 1.56
CA GLN A 662 -9.08 -15.63 2.29
C GLN A 662 -8.45 -14.55 1.38
N LEU A 663 -7.61 -14.96 0.43
CA LEU A 663 -6.89 -14.03 -0.43
C LEU A 663 -7.65 -13.75 -1.73
N PRO A 664 -7.84 -12.46 -2.09
CA PRO A 664 -8.54 -12.08 -3.31
C PRO A 664 -7.88 -12.64 -4.57
N GLU A 665 -6.56 -12.77 -4.60
CA GLU A 665 -5.81 -13.31 -5.74
C GLU A 665 -6.18 -14.77 -6.03
N SER A 666 -6.41 -15.58 -5.00
CA SER A 666 -6.87 -16.97 -5.16
C SER A 666 -8.29 -17.01 -5.72
N ARG A 667 -9.17 -16.15 -5.21
CA ARG A 667 -10.56 -16.06 -5.65
C ARG A 667 -10.67 -15.59 -7.09
N GLU A 668 -9.85 -14.64 -7.51
CA GLU A 668 -9.84 -14.12 -8.87
C GLU A 668 -9.32 -15.16 -9.86
N ALA A 669 -8.21 -15.84 -9.54
CA ALA A 669 -7.70 -16.93 -10.36
C ALA A 669 -8.73 -18.06 -10.53
N ALA A 670 -9.50 -18.37 -9.48
CA ALA A 670 -10.59 -19.33 -9.52
C ALA A 670 -11.73 -18.88 -10.45
N ARG A 671 -12.12 -17.60 -10.40
CA ARG A 671 -13.15 -17.03 -11.31
C ARG A 671 -12.73 -17.16 -12.77
N THR A 672 -11.47 -16.85 -13.08
CA THR A 672 -10.94 -17.01 -14.45
C THR A 672 -11.09 -18.44 -14.96
N VAL A 673 -10.76 -19.44 -14.14
CA VAL A 673 -10.91 -20.85 -14.51
C VAL A 673 -12.38 -21.22 -14.72
N LEU A 674 -13.28 -20.78 -13.84
CA LEU A 674 -14.70 -21.11 -13.92
C LEU A 674 -15.36 -20.56 -15.18
N LEU A 675 -14.99 -19.33 -15.60
CA LEU A 675 -15.46 -18.73 -16.85
C LEU A 675 -14.97 -19.53 -18.07
N GLU A 676 -13.72 -19.97 -18.06
CA GLU A 676 -13.17 -20.82 -19.13
C GLU A 676 -13.90 -22.17 -19.18
N LEU A 677 -14.12 -22.82 -18.03
CA LEU A 677 -14.83 -24.09 -17.95
C LEU A 677 -16.28 -23.98 -18.43
N GLN A 678 -16.99 -22.88 -18.08
CA GLN A 678 -18.33 -22.63 -18.59
C GLN A 678 -18.31 -22.48 -20.12
N THR A 679 -17.40 -21.66 -20.64
CA THR A 679 -17.26 -21.42 -22.08
C THR A 679 -17.00 -22.73 -22.83
N VAL A 680 -16.14 -23.59 -22.29
CA VAL A 680 -15.86 -24.91 -22.85
C VAL A 680 -17.09 -25.82 -22.74
N TYR A 681 -17.78 -25.84 -21.59
CA TYR A 681 -18.96 -26.67 -21.38
C TYR A 681 -20.09 -26.34 -22.37
N GLU A 682 -20.37 -25.05 -22.58
CA GLU A 682 -21.39 -24.55 -23.50
C GLU A 682 -21.04 -24.82 -24.97
N LYS A 683 -19.76 -24.76 -25.34
CA LYS A 683 -19.29 -25.16 -26.69
C LYS A 683 -19.46 -26.65 -26.96
N VAL A 684 -19.35 -27.48 -25.93
CA VAL A 684 -19.46 -28.94 -26.03
C VAL A 684 -20.93 -29.40 -26.00
N HIS A 685 -21.81 -28.63 -25.37
CA HIS A 685 -23.25 -28.92 -25.26
C HIS A 685 -24.09 -27.72 -25.78
N PRO A 686 -24.08 -27.46 -27.10
CA PRO A 686 -24.85 -26.35 -27.67
C PRO A 686 -26.35 -26.59 -27.48
N LEU A 687 -27.06 -25.57 -27.00
CA LEU A 687 -28.52 -25.56 -26.93
C LEU A 687 -29.11 -25.52 -28.35
N THR A 688 -29.78 -26.59 -28.80
CA THR A 688 -30.59 -26.59 -30.02
C THR A 688 -31.77 -25.61 -29.86
N LYS A 689 -31.83 -24.55 -30.67
CA LYS A 689 -33.02 -23.69 -30.76
C LYS A 689 -34.10 -24.40 -31.62
N PRO A 690 -35.39 -24.34 -31.27
CA PRO A 690 -36.44 -24.88 -32.11
C PRO A 690 -36.66 -23.96 -33.32
N GLU A 691 -36.37 -24.45 -34.52
CA GLU A 691 -36.76 -23.80 -35.78
C GLU A 691 -38.25 -24.00 -36.04
N THR A 692 -38.90 -22.91 -36.43
CA THR A 692 -40.29 -22.84 -36.86
C THR A 692 -40.38 -23.45 -38.26
N GLN A 693 -40.99 -24.64 -38.40
CA GLN A 693 -41.30 -25.21 -39.73
C GLN A 693 -42.80 -25.23 -40.00
N THR A 694 -43.14 -24.56 -41.09
CA THR A 694 -44.41 -24.55 -41.83
C THR A 694 -44.72 -25.91 -42.49
N LEU A 695 -46.01 -26.22 -42.57
CA LEU A 695 -46.67 -27.36 -43.22
C LEU A 695 -46.03 -27.93 -44.51
N SER A 696 -45.94 -29.27 -44.63
CA SER A 696 -46.57 -30.05 -45.72
C SER A 696 -46.42 -31.59 -45.58
N SER A 697 -47.59 -32.25 -45.64
CA SER A 697 -47.95 -33.59 -46.16
C SER A 697 -46.98 -34.82 -46.20
N SER A 698 -47.48 -35.90 -45.58
CA SER A 698 -47.74 -37.26 -46.14
C SER A 698 -46.95 -38.49 -45.64
N SER A 699 -47.75 -39.54 -45.38
CA SER A 699 -47.53 -41.01 -45.38
C SER A 699 -46.90 -41.77 -44.19
N SER A 700 -47.77 -42.61 -43.59
CA SER A 700 -47.63 -44.02 -43.12
C SER A 700 -46.72 -44.43 -41.93
N LEU A 701 -47.41 -45.04 -40.95
CA LEU A 701 -47.08 -45.90 -39.77
C LEU A 701 -46.00 -47.01 -39.96
N PRO A 702 -45.57 -47.77 -38.90
CA PRO A 702 -45.54 -47.51 -37.44
C PRO A 702 -44.21 -47.93 -36.71
N GLU A 703 -44.10 -47.45 -35.46
CA GLU A 703 -43.47 -48.05 -34.26
C GLU A 703 -42.05 -48.65 -34.31
N GLU A 704 -41.09 -47.95 -33.69
CA GLU A 704 -40.03 -48.59 -32.87
C GLU A 704 -39.51 -47.63 -31.78
N GLU A 705 -39.65 -48.08 -30.53
CA GLU A 705 -39.03 -47.69 -29.26
C GLU A 705 -38.56 -46.22 -29.03
N GLN A 706 -39.38 -45.46 -28.30
CA GLN A 706 -38.96 -44.25 -27.59
C GLN A 706 -37.98 -44.57 -26.45
N ILE A 707 -36.70 -44.32 -26.67
CA ILE A 707 -35.75 -43.97 -25.61
C ILE A 707 -35.99 -42.48 -25.29
N PRO A 708 -36.21 -42.06 -24.04
CA PRO A 708 -36.42 -40.65 -23.76
C PRO A 708 -35.10 -39.90 -24.02
N GLU A 709 -35.09 -39.02 -25.03
CA GLU A 709 -34.03 -38.06 -25.25
C GLU A 709 -33.86 -37.21 -23.99
N ALA A 710 -32.73 -37.35 -23.31
CA ALA A 710 -32.40 -36.59 -22.11
C ALA A 710 -32.32 -35.09 -22.44
N GLU A 711 -33.03 -34.27 -21.66
CA GLU A 711 -32.98 -32.81 -21.74
C GLU A 711 -31.52 -32.31 -21.75
N PRO A 712 -31.19 -31.24 -22.52
CA PRO A 712 -29.85 -30.68 -22.52
C PRO A 712 -29.49 -30.19 -21.11
N ILE A 713 -28.51 -30.83 -20.48
CA ILE A 713 -28.03 -30.47 -19.15
C ILE A 713 -27.42 -29.07 -19.25
N THR A 714 -28.09 -28.08 -18.67
CA THR A 714 -27.58 -26.72 -18.61
C THR A 714 -26.36 -26.65 -17.68
N TRP A 715 -25.49 -25.65 -17.86
CA TRP A 715 -24.34 -25.41 -16.98
C TRP A 715 -24.76 -25.32 -15.50
N GLU A 716 -25.94 -24.77 -15.23
CA GLU A 716 -26.54 -24.70 -13.91
C GLU A 716 -26.84 -26.08 -13.33
N THR A 717 -27.57 -26.92 -14.06
CA THR A 717 -27.86 -28.31 -13.65
C THR A 717 -26.58 -29.12 -13.47
N PHE A 718 -25.58 -28.90 -14.34
CA PHE A 718 -24.27 -29.53 -14.23
C PHE A 718 -23.54 -29.13 -12.95
N CYS A 719 -23.47 -27.83 -12.63
CA CYS A 719 -22.86 -27.32 -11.39
C CYS A 719 -23.54 -27.90 -10.15
N HIS A 720 -24.87 -27.94 -10.13
CA HIS A 720 -25.64 -28.51 -9.02
C HIS A 720 -25.45 -30.02 -8.86
N SER A 721 -25.17 -30.75 -9.95
CA SER A 721 -24.91 -32.19 -9.89
C SER A 721 -23.52 -32.55 -9.35
N LYS A 722 -22.54 -31.64 -9.45
CA LYS A 722 -21.13 -31.90 -9.12
C LYS A 722 -20.61 -31.19 -7.88
N LEU A 723 -21.35 -30.21 -7.35
CA LEU A 723 -20.96 -29.36 -6.23
C LEU A 723 -22.05 -29.33 -5.14
N SER A 724 -21.68 -28.96 -3.91
CA SER A 724 -22.68 -28.66 -2.87
C SER A 724 -23.52 -27.45 -3.27
N ALA A 725 -24.78 -27.37 -2.80
CA ALA A 725 -25.69 -26.28 -3.15
C ALA A 725 -25.08 -24.88 -2.94
N LEU A 726 -24.33 -24.68 -1.84
CA LEU A 726 -23.64 -23.43 -1.55
C LEU A 726 -22.51 -23.12 -2.56
N SER A 727 -21.73 -24.14 -2.93
CA SER A 727 -20.61 -23.99 -3.87
C SER A 727 -21.12 -23.79 -5.30
N ALA A 728 -22.16 -24.51 -5.71
CA ALA A 728 -22.82 -24.33 -7.00
C ALA A 728 -23.35 -22.90 -7.14
N GLN A 729 -24.04 -22.38 -6.12
CA GLN A 729 -24.54 -21.00 -6.16
C GLN A 729 -23.40 -19.95 -6.19
N ALA A 730 -22.28 -20.22 -5.51
CA ALA A 730 -21.11 -19.35 -5.58
C ALA A 730 -20.47 -19.34 -6.98
N VAL A 731 -20.38 -20.51 -7.63
CA VAL A 731 -19.91 -20.63 -9.02
C VAL A 731 -20.85 -19.88 -9.97
N LEU A 732 -22.16 -20.09 -9.87
CA LEU A 732 -23.14 -19.44 -10.74
C LEU A 732 -23.13 -17.92 -10.60
N ARG A 733 -22.96 -17.39 -9.39
CA ARG A 733 -22.75 -15.96 -9.18
C ARG A 733 -21.44 -15.47 -9.80
N ALA A 734 -20.38 -16.26 -9.75
CA ALA A 734 -19.11 -15.90 -10.36
C ALA A 734 -19.17 -15.90 -11.90
N THR A 735 -19.96 -16.79 -12.50
CA THR A 735 -20.07 -16.95 -13.95
C THR A 735 -21.15 -16.06 -14.59
N ASN A 736 -22.21 -15.67 -13.86
CA ASN A 736 -23.31 -14.84 -14.39
C ASN A 736 -23.03 -13.33 -14.47
N VAL A 737 -21.93 -12.83 -13.90
CA VAL A 737 -21.64 -11.37 -13.89
C VAL A 737 -21.27 -10.82 -15.28
N VAL A 738 -20.91 -11.69 -16.24
CA VAL A 738 -20.47 -11.27 -17.60
C VAL A 738 -21.60 -11.30 -18.65
N THR A 739 -22.70 -12.02 -18.42
CA THR A 739 -23.83 -12.03 -19.36
C THR A 739 -24.62 -10.71 -19.39
N VAL A 740 -24.43 -9.84 -18.39
CA VAL A 740 -25.05 -8.50 -18.34
C VAL A 740 -24.32 -7.51 -19.25
N THR A 741 -22.99 -7.56 -19.36
CA THR A 741 -22.22 -6.62 -20.20
C THR A 741 -22.27 -6.93 -21.70
N ALA A 742 -22.55 -8.17 -22.10
CA ALA A 742 -22.68 -8.55 -23.51
C ALA A 742 -24.05 -8.16 -24.13
N ARG A 743 -25.07 -7.85 -23.32
CA ARG A 743 -26.42 -7.47 -23.81
C ARG A 743 -26.60 -5.97 -24.07
N GLU A 744 -25.72 -5.11 -23.55
CA GLU A 744 -25.81 -3.66 -23.76
C GLU A 744 -25.07 -3.17 -25.03
N GLY A 745 -24.36 -4.05 -25.74
CA GLY A 745 -23.55 -3.71 -26.92
C GLY A 745 -24.23 -3.84 -28.30
N LEU A 746 -25.51 -4.21 -28.37
CA LEU A 746 -26.23 -4.42 -29.63
C LEU A 746 -27.53 -3.60 -29.67
N VAL A 747 -27.41 -2.27 -29.74
CA VAL A 747 -28.46 -1.41 -30.28
C VAL A 747 -27.90 -0.74 -31.53
N THR A 748 -28.04 -1.43 -32.66
CA THR A 748 -27.78 -0.88 -33.99
C THR A 748 -28.89 0.09 -34.38
N LYS A 749 -28.48 1.30 -34.78
CA LYS A 749 -29.30 2.31 -35.48
C LYS A 749 -30.12 1.71 -36.62
N GLY A 750 -31.39 2.11 -36.72
CA GLY A 750 -32.28 1.91 -37.87
C GLY A 750 -33.48 2.87 -37.79
N PRO A 751 -34.05 3.33 -38.92
CA PRO A 751 -34.36 4.74 -39.15
C PRO A 751 -35.75 5.21 -38.66
N SER A 752 -35.83 6.49 -38.35
CA SER A 752 -37.06 7.23 -38.09
C SER A 752 -37.91 7.37 -39.35
N SER A 753 -39.10 6.75 -39.36
CA SER A 753 -40.20 7.13 -40.26
C SER A 753 -41.37 7.65 -39.43
N SER A 754 -41.59 8.95 -39.49
CA SER A 754 -42.79 9.63 -39.03
C SER A 754 -43.96 9.38 -39.99
N SER A 755 -45.07 8.86 -39.49
CA SER A 755 -46.38 9.06 -40.11
C SER A 755 -47.42 9.34 -39.03
N GLN A 756 -48.13 10.44 -39.25
CA GLN A 756 -49.20 11.03 -38.46
C GLN A 756 -50.28 10.02 -38.02
N LEU A 757 -50.59 9.97 -36.73
CA LEU A 757 -51.80 10.53 -36.09
C LEU A 757 -51.84 10.14 -34.60
#